data_AF-A0A818DNI1-F1
#
_entry.id   AF-A0A818DNI1-F1
#
_cell.length_a   1.000
_cell.length_b   1.000
_cell.length_c   1.000
_cell.angle_alpha   90.00
_cell.angle_beta   90.00
_cell.angle_gamma   90.00
#
_symmetry.space_group_name_H-M   'P 1'
#
loop_
_entity.id
_entity.type
_entity.pdbx_description
1 polymer ?
#
loop_
_entity_poly.entity_id
_entity_poly.type
_entity_poly.pdbx_seq_one_letter_code
_entity_poly.pdbx_strand_id
1 'polypeptide(L)'
;MPSYDDDLPTQQEEYLLKQLVDNVESQKRIQTLIELKNLIIGSKRCKIAFYHVGLLEILYNLLKEYSSPINIDILIEILDSISSFAKSNNKNLLKHLIELGFIEQILILLTIQINSNHFYESCLRCLRSFFLSKIFSNSYLTSIPFILLCDENKHETITCILQRENFLFNDNYCPVDILFENSQTLDIFYRLLTISKSIQILIIEILCCSCVNNERQNQIVEKDFIEFIMHLLVENIFYNNKINLLSLANEYLTGVCLKFFCSICYENVDVAQRLQITISTDTNQTLCQIISNLLNTINRPVIISYYASKFFVNLCKAKVLSCDDPYISHKALTTLIHLCTKSIMNKCIYLYIACLETLIYLLNGNSTLHHIAMYTEQLLSKLFSYLFTPNKIFDEIIDETILMKIRSSSLILLAVLSSHHEDIKKRIADQERTHFRGSMISWRMINESSATVLVEILQRHAWRYDAYTPLCTSTTIANGSPILGASGYNIICVSSCPTGLTTLGSVLVPCTSYNIGEQYAMGEGRFTSNIRRNSSFVATFNNSAWFNLVTGNNLGWSVAVQIQTYKRVDTGWYNNAPIITMLPIYRLRNKVSYSIKINVADNDYDPYICLWCKGSTQCGGLSNSVPGGIVDNYGCYLNFTPNITGYYAAALTVEDFMILPTNISSTSYLSQIPIQFVFHVYSSSYPCATGPIYIGDLVPDICIYLSIGVTYTTRIRFKVQCTNATVDSIISVNPTGLLTTSIEQDPFDPTIFAFLANFTSSAQQVGQNLFCFSAVDSIGNQGDSTCLRFAVSSQTSSLQPLYRLNATRYPMGTVSKTTSTWTMLTGTRVYQRPTTETYIRFKRTSDNVDFYILNAMTAINNVLYLSDRIVINSTAVWSPGVYFYIYFDAGALAEANTCSKSAMPISDPNFWPFDIPYETTTTSTTSTTTTSVSSTTTARTTPTRRTIGTSTTTTSTSTSTITTKTTSTTMTSTRAVRLTSSLSISAIVGIALASLFVSVLLIWIICSIIRVAMIRFLLLEFGLRQQLLSIDSSSTPDLFYDLTKNDHVTPIVQYKLATRHHRRQSKSKYSTISNATSIKNNLIEVRV
;
A
#
# COMPACT_ATOMS: atom_id res chain seq x y z
N MET A 1 -32.37 3.41 17.20
CA MET A 1 -33.32 4.46 17.60
C MET A 1 -33.18 4.64 19.10
N PRO A 2 -33.05 5.87 19.63
CA PRO A 2 -33.23 6.14 21.05
C PRO A 2 -34.68 5.86 21.48
N SER A 3 -34.89 5.64 22.77
CA SER A 3 -36.19 5.58 23.44
C SER A 3 -36.91 6.93 23.39
N TYR A 4 -38.25 6.92 23.34
CA TYR A 4 -39.06 8.14 23.30
C TYR A 4 -39.26 8.77 24.69
N ASP A 5 -38.89 8.05 25.75
CA ASP A 5 -39.20 8.39 27.14
C ASP A 5 -38.16 9.32 27.80
N ASP A 6 -36.94 9.41 27.26
CA ASP A 6 -35.83 10.19 27.85
C ASP A 6 -36.00 11.73 27.71
N ASP A 7 -36.79 12.18 26.73
CA ASP A 7 -37.01 13.60 26.41
C ASP A 7 -38.21 14.24 27.15
N LEU A 8 -38.87 13.51 28.06
CA LEU A 8 -39.97 14.02 28.89
C LEU A 8 -39.46 14.84 30.11
N PRO A 9 -40.24 15.80 30.62
CA PRO A 9 -39.90 16.50 31.87
C PRO A 9 -39.95 15.55 33.06
N THR A 10 -39.04 15.72 34.00
CA THR A 10 -39.09 15.09 35.32
C THR A 10 -40.07 15.82 36.24
N GLN A 11 -40.54 15.16 37.30
CA GLN A 11 -41.43 15.78 38.30
C GLN A 11 -40.86 17.07 38.93
N GLN A 12 -39.53 17.20 39.01
CA GLN A 12 -38.87 18.43 39.47
C GLN A 12 -38.95 19.56 38.42
N GLU A 13 -38.76 19.23 37.13
CA GLU A 13 -38.87 20.19 36.02
C GLU A 13 -40.33 20.66 35.84
N GLU A 14 -41.31 19.77 35.97
CA GLU A 14 -42.74 20.12 36.01
C GLU A 14 -43.10 20.99 37.22
N TYR A 15 -42.58 20.67 38.41
CA TYR A 15 -42.80 21.44 39.63
C TYR A 15 -42.24 22.87 39.53
N LEU A 16 -41.03 23.03 39.00
CA LEU A 16 -40.42 24.34 38.76
C LEU A 16 -41.18 25.15 37.71
N LEU A 17 -41.62 24.52 36.61
CA LEU A 17 -42.43 25.19 35.58
C LEU A 17 -43.80 25.63 36.13
N LYS A 18 -44.42 24.82 36.99
CA LYS A 18 -45.64 25.21 37.71
C LYS A 18 -45.38 26.36 38.69
N GLN A 19 -44.29 26.31 39.47
CA GLN A 19 -43.92 27.42 40.35
C GLN A 19 -43.68 28.74 39.59
N LEU A 20 -43.14 28.68 38.36
CA LEU A 20 -42.90 29.87 37.55
C LEU A 20 -44.22 30.58 37.17
N VAL A 21 -45.27 29.81 36.90
CA VAL A 21 -46.60 30.30 36.52
C VAL A 21 -47.43 30.73 37.73
N ASP A 22 -47.48 29.89 38.79
CA ASP A 22 -48.36 30.11 39.94
C ASP A 22 -47.86 31.23 40.88
N ASN A 23 -46.55 31.54 40.91
CA ASN A 23 -46.01 32.59 41.77
C ASN A 23 -46.15 33.99 41.15
N VAL A 24 -46.87 34.87 41.84
CA VAL A 24 -47.02 36.31 41.52
C VAL A 24 -45.89 37.16 42.13
N GLU A 25 -45.18 36.64 43.13
CA GLU A 25 -44.15 37.36 43.88
C GLU A 25 -42.80 37.34 43.16
N SER A 26 -42.36 38.50 42.63
CA SER A 26 -41.16 38.65 41.80
C SER A 26 -39.88 38.03 42.38
N GLN A 27 -39.70 38.09 43.72
CA GLN A 27 -38.51 37.56 44.38
C GLN A 27 -38.50 36.01 44.45
N LYS A 28 -39.65 35.35 44.41
CA LYS A 28 -39.74 33.90 44.21
C LYS A 28 -39.60 33.54 42.74
N ARG A 29 -40.25 34.32 41.85
CA ARG A 29 -40.21 34.10 40.40
C ARG A 29 -38.79 34.17 39.82
N ILE A 30 -37.95 35.11 40.29
CA ILE A 30 -36.53 35.17 39.87
C ILE A 30 -35.72 33.97 40.37
N GLN A 31 -35.96 33.47 41.59
CA GLN A 31 -35.29 32.27 42.10
C GLN A 31 -35.64 31.04 41.26
N THR A 32 -36.92 30.86 40.91
CA THR A 32 -37.35 29.78 40.01
C THR A 32 -36.73 29.92 38.61
N LEU A 33 -36.58 31.15 38.08
CA LEU A 33 -35.90 31.39 36.79
C LEU A 33 -34.41 31.03 36.85
N ILE A 34 -33.69 31.36 37.94
CA ILE A 34 -32.28 30.98 38.12
C ILE A 34 -32.13 29.46 38.13
N GLU A 35 -33.01 28.74 38.84
CA GLU A 35 -32.99 27.28 38.91
C GLU A 35 -33.30 26.64 37.54
N LEU A 36 -34.32 27.13 36.82
CA LEU A 36 -34.61 26.69 35.46
C LEU A 36 -33.46 26.98 34.49
N LYS A 37 -32.87 28.18 34.53
CA LYS A 37 -31.70 28.57 33.71
C LYS A 37 -30.55 27.58 33.92
N ASN A 38 -30.26 27.22 35.17
CA ASN A 38 -29.17 26.30 35.50
C ASN A 38 -29.41 24.87 34.99
N LEU A 39 -30.66 24.41 34.90
CA LEU A 39 -31.01 23.13 34.25
C LEU A 39 -30.92 23.19 32.71
N ILE A 40 -31.20 24.37 32.12
CA ILE A 40 -31.20 24.59 30.67
C ILE A 40 -29.78 24.85 30.14
N ILE A 41 -28.84 25.34 30.95
CA ILE A 41 -27.43 25.49 30.56
C ILE A 41 -26.74 24.12 30.50
N GLY A 42 -25.92 23.89 29.46
CA GLY A 42 -25.22 22.62 29.22
C GLY A 42 -26.09 21.47 28.69
N SER A 43 -27.29 21.25 29.26
CA SER A 43 -28.14 20.10 28.94
C SER A 43 -28.77 20.17 27.53
N LYS A 44 -28.61 19.10 26.73
CA LYS A 44 -29.38 18.89 25.49
C LYS A 44 -30.81 18.41 25.79
N ARG A 45 -30.95 17.47 26.73
CA ARG A 45 -32.23 16.84 27.14
C ARG A 45 -33.23 17.85 27.69
N CYS A 46 -32.81 18.66 28.66
CA CYS A 46 -33.70 19.64 29.31
C CYS A 46 -34.19 20.71 28.32
N LYS A 47 -33.40 21.07 27.30
CA LYS A 47 -33.83 21.98 26.22
C LYS A 47 -34.94 21.40 25.36
N ILE A 48 -34.94 20.09 25.15
CA ILE A 48 -35.98 19.39 24.38
C ILE A 48 -37.23 19.20 25.25
N ALA A 49 -37.06 18.74 26.50
CA ALA A 49 -38.15 18.61 27.46
C ALA A 49 -38.91 19.94 27.69
N PHE A 50 -38.22 21.02 28.07
CA PHE A 50 -38.86 22.32 28.30
C PHE A 50 -39.43 22.97 27.02
N TYR A 51 -38.91 22.63 25.84
CA TYR A 51 -39.53 23.01 24.56
C TYR A 51 -40.87 22.31 24.36
N HIS A 52 -40.97 21.00 24.63
CA HIS A 52 -42.22 20.25 24.53
C HIS A 52 -43.29 20.66 25.56
N VAL A 53 -42.88 21.24 26.69
CA VAL A 53 -43.80 21.74 27.75
C VAL A 53 -44.21 23.22 27.53
N GLY A 54 -43.70 23.89 26.49
CA GLY A 54 -44.11 25.27 26.16
C GLY A 54 -43.46 26.36 27.04
N LEU A 55 -42.24 26.13 27.54
CA LEU A 55 -41.52 27.15 28.32
C LEU A 55 -41.15 28.39 27.48
N LEU A 56 -41.07 28.28 26.16
CA LEU A 56 -40.69 29.40 25.29
C LEU A 56 -41.77 30.49 25.25
N GLU A 57 -43.04 30.09 25.20
CA GLU A 57 -44.21 30.95 25.28
C GLU A 57 -44.27 31.66 26.64
N ILE A 58 -44.00 30.93 27.72
CA ILE A 58 -43.95 31.48 29.08
C ILE A 58 -42.82 32.52 29.18
N LEU A 59 -41.60 32.19 28.72
CA LEU A 59 -40.48 33.13 28.71
C LEU A 59 -40.73 34.35 27.83
N TYR A 60 -41.43 34.22 26.70
CA TYR A 60 -41.80 35.33 25.83
C TYR A 60 -42.81 36.29 26.49
N ASN A 61 -43.82 35.74 27.17
CA ASN A 61 -44.81 36.53 27.91
C ASN A 61 -44.17 37.24 29.11
N LEU A 62 -43.31 36.55 29.88
CA LEU A 62 -42.54 37.14 30.98
C LEU A 62 -41.56 38.23 30.49
N LEU A 63 -40.92 38.04 29.32
CA LEU A 63 -40.07 39.06 28.71
C LEU A 63 -40.85 40.36 28.45
N LYS A 64 -42.09 40.26 27.97
CA LYS A 64 -42.97 41.42 27.76
C LYS A 64 -43.46 42.04 29.08
N GLU A 65 -43.88 41.22 30.04
CA GLU A 65 -44.32 41.66 31.38
C GLU A 65 -43.23 42.51 32.06
N TYR A 66 -41.99 42.03 32.07
CA TYR A 66 -40.86 42.71 32.71
C TYR A 66 -40.10 43.69 31.80
N SER A 67 -40.57 43.93 30.57
CA SER A 67 -40.13 45.08 29.75
C SER A 67 -40.79 46.39 30.19
N SER A 68 -41.94 46.33 30.86
CA SER A 68 -42.69 47.52 31.31
C SER A 68 -43.59 47.16 32.52
N PRO A 69 -43.08 47.25 33.77
CA PRO A 69 -41.87 47.96 34.19
C PRO A 69 -40.58 47.17 33.97
N ILE A 70 -39.51 47.89 33.61
CA ILE A 70 -38.17 47.34 33.37
C ILE A 70 -37.61 46.72 34.66
N ASN A 71 -37.55 45.39 34.74
CA ASN A 71 -36.88 44.66 35.81
C ASN A 71 -35.59 44.01 35.28
N ILE A 72 -34.44 44.66 35.49
CA ILE A 72 -33.17 44.28 34.87
C ILE A 72 -32.75 42.85 35.25
N ASP A 73 -32.88 42.47 36.52
CA ASP A 73 -32.41 41.18 37.02
C ASP A 73 -33.23 40.02 36.44
N ILE A 74 -34.56 40.17 36.39
CA ILE A 74 -35.46 39.17 35.77
C ILE A 74 -35.24 39.09 34.25
N LEU A 75 -35.07 40.24 33.58
CA LEU A 75 -34.79 40.26 32.14
C LEU A 75 -33.47 39.54 31.79
N ILE A 76 -32.42 39.71 32.60
CA ILE A 76 -31.12 39.02 32.40
C ILE A 76 -31.28 37.49 32.48
N GLU A 77 -32.00 36.98 33.49
CA GLU A 77 -32.23 35.54 33.66
C GLU A 77 -33.05 34.91 32.50
N ILE A 78 -34.05 35.65 32.01
CA ILE A 78 -34.84 35.27 30.82
C ILE A 78 -33.94 35.26 29.56
N LEU A 79 -33.14 36.31 29.35
CA LEU A 79 -32.26 36.44 28.18
C LEU A 79 -31.15 35.38 28.14
N ASP A 80 -30.52 35.04 29.27
CA ASP A 80 -29.54 33.95 29.33
C ASP A 80 -30.19 32.57 29.07
N SER A 81 -31.43 32.37 29.53
CA SER A 81 -32.22 31.15 29.24
C SER A 81 -32.50 31.01 27.75
N ILE A 82 -33.02 32.06 27.10
CA ILE A 82 -33.25 32.10 25.64
C ILE A 82 -31.92 31.93 24.88
N SER A 83 -30.84 32.56 25.35
CA SER A 83 -29.49 32.40 24.81
C SER A 83 -29.03 30.93 24.87
N SER A 84 -29.41 30.17 25.89
CA SER A 84 -29.13 28.74 25.96
C SER A 84 -29.99 27.91 24.98
N PHE A 85 -31.27 28.25 24.81
CA PHE A 85 -32.16 27.60 23.83
C PHE A 85 -31.70 27.82 22.37
N ALA A 86 -31.30 29.04 22.00
CA ALA A 86 -30.74 29.35 20.68
C ALA A 86 -29.42 28.61 20.37
N LYS A 87 -28.69 28.16 21.41
CA LYS A 87 -27.51 27.29 21.28
C LYS A 87 -27.84 25.79 21.12
N SER A 88 -29.11 25.40 20.97
CA SER A 88 -29.49 24.02 20.67
C SER A 88 -29.21 23.64 19.20
N ASN A 89 -29.17 22.35 18.87
CA ASN A 89 -28.96 21.88 17.49
C ASN A 89 -30.28 21.50 16.79
N ASN A 90 -31.43 21.81 17.39
CA ASN A 90 -32.75 21.42 16.88
C ASN A 90 -33.33 22.54 15.99
N LYS A 91 -33.50 22.26 14.69
CA LYS A 91 -34.08 23.21 13.71
C LYS A 91 -35.44 23.75 14.13
N ASN A 92 -36.30 22.89 14.68
CA ASN A 92 -37.68 23.26 15.02
C ASN A 92 -37.72 24.22 16.20
N LEU A 93 -36.90 23.96 17.22
CA LEU A 93 -36.75 24.83 18.40
C LEU A 93 -36.22 26.21 18.01
N LEU A 94 -35.16 26.27 17.20
CA LEU A 94 -34.64 27.54 16.67
C LEU A 94 -35.67 28.30 15.83
N LYS A 95 -36.40 27.60 14.94
CA LYS A 95 -37.46 28.20 14.12
C LYS A 95 -38.57 28.78 15.00
N HIS A 96 -38.99 28.05 16.04
CA HIS A 96 -40.03 28.48 16.97
C HIS A 96 -39.63 29.75 17.75
N LEU A 97 -38.37 29.87 18.18
CA LEU A 97 -37.86 31.10 18.79
C LEU A 97 -37.92 32.32 17.84
N ILE A 98 -37.75 32.10 16.53
CA ILE A 98 -37.87 33.16 15.51
C ILE A 98 -39.35 33.47 15.26
N GLU A 99 -40.21 32.47 15.12
CA GLU A 99 -41.66 32.64 14.88
C GLU A 99 -42.40 33.27 16.08
N LEU A 100 -41.88 33.13 17.30
CA LEU A 100 -42.36 33.89 18.47
C LEU A 100 -41.94 35.38 18.44
N GLY A 101 -41.01 35.80 17.57
CA GLY A 101 -40.57 37.19 17.47
C GLY A 101 -39.66 37.65 18.63
N PHE A 102 -38.78 36.77 19.12
CA PHE A 102 -37.83 37.11 20.20
C PHE A 102 -36.75 38.11 19.77
N ILE A 103 -36.34 38.11 18.49
CA ILE A 103 -35.24 38.95 18.00
C ILE A 103 -35.66 40.43 18.06
N GLU A 104 -36.88 40.71 17.61
CA GLU A 104 -37.53 42.01 17.57
C GLU A 104 -37.69 42.59 18.98
N GLN A 105 -38.09 41.78 19.96
CA GLN A 105 -38.15 42.19 21.36
C GLN A 105 -36.75 42.52 21.92
N ILE A 106 -35.71 41.74 21.58
CA ILE A 106 -34.33 42.05 22.00
C ILE A 106 -33.82 43.34 21.33
N LEU A 107 -34.14 43.59 20.06
CA LEU A 107 -33.80 44.85 19.38
C LEU A 107 -34.52 46.05 20.01
N ILE A 108 -35.79 45.91 20.40
CA ILE A 108 -36.53 46.92 21.16
C ILE A 108 -35.83 47.19 22.52
N LEU A 109 -35.45 46.15 23.26
CA LEU A 109 -34.73 46.29 24.54
C LEU A 109 -33.37 47.00 24.40
N LEU A 110 -32.68 46.88 23.25
CA LEU A 110 -31.44 47.60 22.96
C LEU A 110 -31.64 49.10 22.62
N THR A 111 -32.87 49.53 22.29
CA THR A 111 -33.17 50.97 22.13
C THR A 111 -33.05 51.71 23.47
N ILE A 112 -33.53 51.07 24.55
CA ILE A 112 -33.73 51.65 25.88
C ILE A 112 -32.39 52.09 26.46
N GLN A 113 -32.36 53.29 27.05
CA GLN A 113 -31.18 53.84 27.70
C GLN A 113 -31.15 53.42 29.18
N ILE A 114 -30.24 52.50 29.54
CA ILE A 114 -30.11 51.93 30.88
C ILE A 114 -28.62 51.96 31.26
N ASN A 115 -28.29 52.43 32.46
CA ASN A 115 -26.91 52.45 32.96
C ASN A 115 -26.49 51.08 33.52
N SER A 116 -26.50 50.03 32.67
CA SER A 116 -26.08 48.67 33.04
C SER A 116 -25.43 47.94 31.87
N ASN A 117 -24.10 47.77 31.95
CA ASN A 117 -23.34 47.00 30.96
C ASN A 117 -23.77 45.53 30.93
N HIS A 118 -24.09 44.94 32.10
CA HIS A 118 -24.54 43.55 32.19
C HIS A 118 -25.86 43.31 31.45
N PHE A 119 -26.79 44.27 31.48
CA PHE A 119 -28.03 44.19 30.71
C PHE A 119 -27.77 44.17 29.19
N TYR A 120 -27.01 45.14 28.68
CA TYR A 120 -26.66 45.18 27.24
C TYR A 120 -25.85 43.95 26.82
N GLU A 121 -24.93 43.46 27.66
CA GLU A 121 -24.21 42.22 27.40
C GLU A 121 -25.15 41.02 27.30
N SER A 122 -26.12 40.83 28.21
CA SER A 122 -27.08 39.73 28.13
C SER A 122 -27.97 39.82 26.90
N CYS A 123 -28.48 41.01 26.55
CA CYS A 123 -29.19 41.25 25.29
C CYS A 123 -28.35 40.84 24.07
N LEU A 124 -27.10 41.31 23.99
CA LEU A 124 -26.21 41.04 22.85
C LEU A 124 -25.69 39.59 22.82
N ARG A 125 -25.45 38.96 23.98
CA ARG A 125 -25.12 37.52 24.09
C ARG A 125 -26.28 36.66 23.60
N CYS A 126 -27.51 37.01 23.96
CA CYS A 126 -28.72 36.35 23.48
C CYS A 126 -28.85 36.54 21.96
N LEU A 127 -28.82 37.78 21.47
CA LEU A 127 -28.91 38.12 20.05
C LEU A 127 -27.85 37.39 19.20
N ARG A 128 -26.57 37.44 19.61
CA ARG A 128 -25.46 36.69 18.97
C ARG A 128 -25.74 35.18 18.89
N SER A 129 -26.46 34.61 19.86
CA SER A 129 -26.74 33.16 19.89
C SER A 129 -27.68 32.72 18.76
N PHE A 130 -28.58 33.59 18.29
CA PHE A 130 -29.38 33.35 17.09
C PHE A 130 -28.48 33.33 15.84
N PHE A 131 -27.58 34.30 15.68
CA PHE A 131 -26.71 34.42 14.50
C PHE A 131 -25.66 33.30 14.38
N LEU A 132 -25.13 32.81 15.50
CA LEU A 132 -24.21 31.67 15.57
C LEU A 132 -24.82 30.33 15.10
N SER A 133 -26.13 30.28 14.80
CA SER A 133 -26.82 29.05 14.36
C SER A 133 -26.68 28.74 12.86
N LYS A 134 -26.49 29.76 12.00
CA LYS A 134 -26.71 29.64 10.54
C LYS A 134 -25.46 29.27 9.72
N ILE A 135 -24.29 29.13 10.36
CA ILE A 135 -22.97 29.14 9.67
C ILE A 135 -22.58 27.76 9.11
N PHE A 136 -23.54 27.07 8.46
CA PHE A 136 -23.36 25.91 7.60
C PHE A 136 -24.53 25.82 6.59
N SER A 137 -24.47 26.60 5.52
CA SER A 137 -25.44 26.54 4.40
C SER A 137 -24.82 26.68 3.00
N ASN A 138 -23.74 27.45 2.82
CA ASN A 138 -23.04 27.55 1.54
C ASN A 138 -21.91 26.52 1.44
N SER A 139 -21.92 25.73 0.37
CA SER A 139 -20.85 24.77 0.07
C SER A 139 -19.59 25.48 -0.40
N TYR A 140 -18.48 25.23 0.30
CA TYR A 140 -17.20 25.93 0.20
C TYR A 140 -17.23 27.35 0.78
N LEU A 141 -16.46 27.52 1.85
CA LEU A 141 -16.12 28.76 2.55
C LEU A 141 -17.28 29.61 3.11
N THR A 142 -17.48 29.49 4.42
CA THR A 142 -17.68 30.65 5.30
C THR A 142 -17.11 30.31 6.68
N SER A 143 -16.74 31.31 7.50
CA SER A 143 -15.82 31.11 8.63
C SER A 143 -16.46 30.44 9.84
N ILE A 144 -15.88 29.33 10.33
CA ILE A 144 -16.26 28.68 11.61
C ILE A 144 -16.32 29.73 12.75
N PRO A 145 -17.42 29.82 13.51
CA PRO A 145 -17.59 30.85 14.54
C PRO A 145 -17.20 30.36 15.95
N PHE A 146 -16.23 29.45 16.08
CA PHE A 146 -15.85 28.84 17.36
C PHE A 146 -14.32 28.66 17.49
N ILE A 147 -13.68 29.65 18.12
CA ILE A 147 -12.23 29.63 18.45
C ILE A 147 -11.95 30.24 19.84
N LEU A 148 -12.80 31.14 20.35
CA LEU A 148 -12.46 32.06 21.45
C LEU A 148 -13.22 31.79 22.75
N LEU A 149 -13.15 30.54 23.21
CA LEU A 149 -13.45 30.12 24.58
C LEU A 149 -12.35 29.21 25.18
N CYS A 150 -11.20 29.09 24.51
CA CYS A 150 -10.16 28.14 24.85
C CYS A 150 -9.12 28.62 25.89
N ASP A 151 -9.51 29.44 26.88
CA ASP A 151 -8.65 29.68 28.07
C ASP A 151 -9.39 30.16 29.35
N GLU A 152 -10.60 29.65 29.63
CA GLU A 152 -11.14 29.64 31.00
C GLU A 152 -11.44 28.21 31.48
N ASN A 153 -11.26 27.97 32.79
CA ASN A 153 -11.28 26.64 33.41
C ASN A 153 -12.69 26.05 33.61
N LYS A 154 -13.45 25.83 32.52
CA LYS A 154 -14.71 25.07 32.52
C LYS A 154 -14.77 24.11 31.33
N HIS A 155 -14.41 22.85 31.58
CA HIS A 155 -14.03 21.86 30.56
C HIS A 155 -15.19 21.25 29.76
N GLU A 156 -16.45 21.51 30.11
CA GLU A 156 -17.60 20.67 29.71
C GLU A 156 -18.39 21.19 28.49
N THR A 157 -18.24 22.46 28.09
CA THR A 157 -19.10 23.07 27.06
C THR A 157 -18.69 22.76 25.61
N ILE A 158 -17.51 22.18 25.39
CA ILE A 158 -16.83 22.15 24.07
C ILE A 158 -17.40 21.06 23.14
N THR A 159 -17.79 19.90 23.68
CA THR A 159 -18.25 18.74 22.88
C THR A 159 -19.65 18.91 22.27
N CYS A 160 -20.48 19.85 22.75
CA CYS A 160 -21.89 19.88 22.36
C CYS A 160 -22.19 20.44 20.97
N ILE A 161 -21.35 21.34 20.45
CA ILE A 161 -21.70 22.30 19.37
C ILE A 161 -21.35 21.77 17.97
N LEU A 162 -20.51 20.73 17.88
CA LEU A 162 -19.93 20.24 16.64
C LEU A 162 -20.83 19.29 15.84
N GLN A 163 -21.92 18.81 16.45
CA GLN A 163 -22.98 18.04 15.79
C GLN A 163 -24.02 18.96 15.11
N ARG A 164 -23.56 19.88 14.26
CA ARG A 164 -24.42 20.80 13.48
C ARG A 164 -24.19 20.59 11.98
N GLU A 165 -25.03 19.76 11.38
CA GLU A 165 -25.06 19.50 9.94
C GLU A 165 -25.65 20.69 9.16
N ASN A 166 -25.50 20.68 7.83
CA ASN A 166 -26.03 21.74 6.95
C ASN A 166 -27.54 21.94 7.13
N PHE A 167 -27.93 23.12 7.59
CA PHE A 167 -29.33 23.48 7.79
C PHE A 167 -29.82 24.40 6.68
N LEU A 168 -30.12 23.77 5.52
CA LEU A 168 -31.01 24.36 4.52
C LEU A 168 -32.33 24.76 5.17
N PHE A 169 -32.57 26.06 5.20
CA PHE A 169 -33.88 26.69 5.32
C PHE A 169 -34.22 27.25 3.94
N ASN A 170 -35.37 26.87 3.39
CA ASN A 170 -35.91 27.50 2.20
C ASN A 170 -36.43 28.91 2.56
N ASP A 171 -35.65 29.91 2.16
CA ASP A 171 -36.03 31.20 1.58
C ASP A 171 -36.83 32.22 2.43
N ASN A 172 -37.67 31.82 3.40
CA ASN A 172 -38.65 32.73 4.01
C ASN A 172 -38.33 33.26 5.43
N TYR A 173 -37.37 32.69 6.16
CA TYR A 173 -37.08 33.12 7.54
C TYR A 173 -35.57 33.15 7.83
N CYS A 174 -35.00 34.35 7.79
CA CYS A 174 -33.58 34.59 8.01
C CYS A 174 -33.41 35.63 9.14
N PRO A 175 -32.79 35.26 10.28
CA PRO A 175 -32.55 36.18 11.40
C PRO A 175 -31.79 37.47 11.02
N VAL A 176 -31.03 37.45 9.93
CA VAL A 176 -30.21 38.59 9.47
C VAL A 176 -31.10 39.66 8.84
N ASP A 177 -32.16 39.31 8.14
CA ASP A 177 -32.98 40.32 7.45
C ASP A 177 -33.78 41.16 8.46
N ILE A 178 -34.30 40.53 9.53
CA ILE A 178 -34.91 41.20 10.71
C ILE A 178 -33.97 42.26 11.33
N LEU A 179 -32.65 42.05 11.28
CA LEU A 179 -31.66 43.02 11.79
C LEU A 179 -31.64 44.32 10.97
N PHE A 180 -31.84 44.22 9.65
CA PHE A 180 -31.78 45.34 8.70
C PHE A 180 -33.15 45.93 8.34
N GLU A 181 -34.26 45.25 8.66
CA GLU A 181 -35.64 45.79 8.54
C GLU A 181 -35.83 47.12 9.27
N ASN A 182 -35.15 47.31 10.41
CA ASN A 182 -35.10 48.59 11.12
C ASN A 182 -33.75 49.29 10.88
N SER A 183 -33.77 50.40 10.15
CA SER A 183 -32.59 51.21 9.82
C SER A 183 -31.86 51.78 11.05
N GLN A 184 -32.53 51.91 12.20
CA GLN A 184 -31.95 52.39 13.45
C GLN A 184 -31.10 51.33 14.17
N THR A 185 -31.21 50.04 13.83
CA THR A 185 -30.47 48.95 14.50
C THR A 185 -28.95 49.18 14.44
N LEU A 186 -28.45 49.61 13.28
CA LEU A 186 -27.03 49.90 13.08
C LEU A 186 -26.59 51.14 13.86
N ASP A 187 -27.42 52.18 13.97
CA ASP A 187 -27.12 53.38 14.75
C ASP A 187 -27.06 53.06 16.26
N ILE A 188 -27.93 52.16 16.74
CA ILE A 188 -27.90 51.63 18.10
C ILE A 188 -26.60 50.85 18.34
N PHE A 189 -26.19 49.99 17.42
CA PHE A 189 -24.92 49.26 17.51
C PHE A 189 -23.72 50.20 17.54
N TYR A 190 -23.66 51.19 16.64
CA TYR A 190 -22.60 52.19 16.60
C TYR A 190 -22.49 52.96 17.93
N ARG A 191 -23.62 53.39 18.50
CA ARG A 191 -23.68 53.99 19.85
C ARG A 191 -23.12 53.06 20.92
N LEU A 192 -23.57 51.80 20.96
CA LEU A 192 -23.19 50.83 21.99
C LEU A 192 -21.70 50.41 21.94
N LEU A 193 -21.05 50.47 20.77
CA LEU A 193 -19.61 50.20 20.63
C LEU A 193 -18.71 51.11 21.50
N THR A 194 -19.22 52.26 21.96
CA THR A 194 -18.46 53.19 22.81
C THR A 194 -18.41 52.79 24.30
N ILE A 195 -19.20 51.80 24.74
CA ILE A 195 -19.49 51.57 26.17
C ILE A 195 -18.47 50.63 26.86
N SER A 196 -18.15 49.48 26.28
CA SER A 196 -17.22 48.52 26.89
C SER A 196 -16.57 47.57 25.88
N LYS A 197 -15.39 47.02 26.20
CA LYS A 197 -14.71 46.01 25.36
C LYS A 197 -15.54 44.72 25.19
N SER A 198 -16.32 44.33 26.20
CA SER A 198 -17.23 43.18 26.12
C SER A 198 -18.37 43.40 25.13
N ILE A 199 -18.98 44.59 25.13
CA ILE A 199 -20.01 45.00 24.18
C ILE A 199 -19.42 45.14 22.76
N GLN A 200 -18.22 45.70 22.62
CA GLN A 200 -17.48 45.78 21.35
C GLN A 200 -17.30 44.41 20.70
N ILE A 201 -16.78 43.43 21.45
CA ILE A 201 -16.61 42.05 20.97
C ILE A 201 -17.95 41.47 20.49
N LEU A 202 -19.02 41.59 21.28
CA LEU A 202 -20.33 41.03 20.94
C LEU A 202 -20.94 41.64 19.68
N ILE A 203 -20.87 42.98 19.53
CA ILE A 203 -21.41 43.68 18.35
C ILE A 203 -20.59 43.34 17.11
N ILE A 204 -19.26 43.38 17.18
CA ILE A 204 -18.41 43.05 16.03
C ILE A 204 -18.61 41.59 15.62
N GLU A 205 -18.82 40.66 16.56
CA GLU A 205 -19.18 39.27 16.23
C GLU A 205 -20.57 39.11 15.60
N ILE A 206 -21.57 39.91 15.99
CA ILE A 206 -22.88 39.93 15.30
C ILE A 206 -22.69 40.44 13.86
N LEU A 207 -22.00 41.58 13.67
CA LEU A 207 -21.70 42.13 12.35
C LEU A 207 -20.93 41.13 11.45
N CYS A 208 -19.99 40.37 12.01
CA CYS A 208 -19.29 39.29 11.30
C CYS A 208 -20.22 38.20 10.76
N CYS A 209 -21.37 37.96 11.41
CA CYS A 209 -22.37 36.96 11.02
C CYS A 209 -23.44 37.54 10.08
N SER A 210 -23.69 38.86 10.14
CA SER A 210 -24.59 39.58 9.24
C SER A 210 -24.04 39.76 7.81
N CYS A 211 -22.72 39.56 7.62
CA CYS A 211 -22.05 39.59 6.32
C CYS A 211 -22.39 38.34 5.46
N VAL A 212 -23.65 38.20 5.06
CA VAL A 212 -24.16 37.03 4.29
C VAL A 212 -24.10 37.25 2.78
N ASN A 213 -24.25 38.49 2.32
CA ASN A 213 -24.21 38.88 0.91
C ASN A 213 -23.68 40.32 0.75
N ASN A 214 -23.46 40.74 -0.50
CA ASN A 214 -22.90 42.06 -0.82
C ASN A 214 -23.82 43.23 -0.40
N GLU A 215 -25.14 43.05 -0.43
CA GLU A 215 -26.10 44.07 0.01
C GLU A 215 -25.95 44.37 1.51
N ARG A 216 -25.97 43.33 2.37
CA ARG A 216 -25.83 43.49 3.82
C ARG A 216 -24.42 43.97 4.23
N GLN A 217 -23.39 43.58 3.48
CA GLN A 217 -22.04 44.15 3.67
C GLN A 217 -22.03 45.66 3.35
N ASN A 218 -22.59 46.09 2.22
CA ASN A 218 -22.62 47.49 1.83
C ASN A 218 -23.42 48.35 2.85
N GLN A 219 -24.57 47.85 3.33
CA GLN A 219 -25.38 48.49 4.38
C GLN A 219 -24.64 48.68 5.72
N ILE A 220 -23.67 47.81 6.04
CA ILE A 220 -22.77 48.01 7.20
C ILE A 220 -21.70 49.07 6.88
N VAL A 221 -21.19 49.12 5.64
CA VAL A 221 -20.15 50.09 5.24
C VAL A 221 -20.68 51.53 5.19
N GLU A 222 -21.96 51.75 4.89
CA GLU A 222 -22.64 53.06 4.92
C GLU A 222 -22.73 53.71 6.31
N LYS A 223 -22.34 53.02 7.38
CA LYS A 223 -22.44 53.46 8.78
C LYS A 223 -21.08 53.63 9.46
N ASP A 224 -20.02 53.89 8.68
CA ASP A 224 -18.64 54.19 9.11
C ASP A 224 -17.97 53.19 10.08
N PHE A 225 -18.53 51.99 10.25
CA PHE A 225 -17.97 50.93 11.09
C PHE A 225 -16.54 50.53 10.70
N ILE A 226 -16.14 50.71 9.43
CA ILE A 226 -14.75 50.46 8.98
C ILE A 226 -13.77 51.33 9.76
N GLU A 227 -13.99 52.64 9.86
CA GLU A 227 -13.04 53.57 10.49
C GLU A 227 -13.01 53.35 12.00
N PHE A 228 -14.17 53.18 12.64
CA PHE A 228 -14.26 52.92 14.08
C PHE A 228 -13.57 51.59 14.47
N ILE A 229 -13.79 50.51 13.72
CA ILE A 229 -13.16 49.20 13.98
C ILE A 229 -11.67 49.23 13.62
N MET A 230 -11.24 50.10 12.68
CA MET A 230 -9.82 50.33 12.38
C MET A 230 -9.11 51.07 13.53
N HIS A 231 -9.71 52.11 14.11
CA HIS A 231 -9.20 52.75 15.32
C HIS A 231 -9.10 51.75 16.48
N LEU A 232 -10.14 50.95 16.75
CA LEU A 232 -10.08 49.89 17.77
C LEU A 232 -8.95 48.88 17.51
N LEU A 233 -8.74 48.47 16.25
CA LEU A 233 -7.64 47.58 15.88
C LEU A 233 -6.28 48.23 16.21
N VAL A 234 -6.06 49.48 15.79
CA VAL A 234 -4.83 50.24 16.02
C VAL A 234 -4.57 50.44 17.51
N GLU A 235 -5.56 50.92 18.28
CA GLU A 235 -5.44 51.18 19.73
C GLU A 235 -4.91 49.94 20.48
N ASN A 236 -5.54 48.78 20.25
CA ASN A 236 -5.18 47.54 20.96
C ASN A 236 -3.82 46.98 20.51
N ILE A 237 -3.39 47.21 19.27
CA ILE A 237 -2.03 46.86 18.80
C ILE A 237 -0.97 47.72 19.50
N PHE A 238 -1.15 49.05 19.55
CA PHE A 238 -0.16 49.94 20.17
C PHE A 238 -0.09 49.80 21.69
N TYR A 239 -1.20 49.44 22.35
CA TYR A 239 -1.22 49.16 23.79
C TYR A 239 -0.31 47.96 24.14
N ASN A 240 -0.41 46.88 23.36
CA ASN A 240 0.39 45.66 23.55
C ASN A 240 1.90 45.88 23.32
N ASN A 241 2.30 46.88 22.52
CA ASN A 241 3.71 47.24 22.31
C ASN A 241 4.31 48.09 23.44
N LYS A 242 3.49 48.66 24.34
CA LYS A 242 3.93 49.57 25.42
C LYS A 242 4.12 48.89 26.77
N ILE A 243 3.46 47.76 27.00
CA ILE A 243 3.49 47.01 28.26
C ILE A 243 3.71 45.54 27.90
N ASN A 244 4.84 44.96 28.35
CA ASN A 244 5.20 43.55 28.13
C ASN A 244 4.35 42.57 28.97
N LEU A 245 3.06 42.85 29.13
CA LEU A 245 2.09 42.05 29.88
C LEU A 245 0.83 41.90 29.02
N LEU A 246 0.74 40.79 28.30
CA LEU A 246 -0.37 40.49 27.39
C LEU A 246 -1.67 40.35 28.19
N SER A 247 -2.66 41.20 27.92
CA SER A 247 -4.03 40.95 28.38
C SER A 247 -4.76 40.13 27.31
N LEU A 248 -5.27 38.96 27.70
CA LEU A 248 -5.96 38.02 26.81
C LEU A 248 -7.13 38.68 26.06
N ALA A 249 -7.80 39.66 26.70
CA ALA A 249 -8.88 40.44 26.13
C ALA A 249 -8.45 41.35 24.97
N ASN A 250 -7.25 41.95 25.02
CA ASN A 250 -6.74 42.78 23.92
C ASN A 250 -6.40 41.92 22.69
N GLU A 251 -5.83 40.73 22.89
CA GLU A 251 -5.55 39.78 21.79
C GLU A 251 -6.85 39.26 21.15
N TYR A 252 -7.86 38.92 21.96
CA TYR A 252 -9.19 38.52 21.48
C TYR A 252 -9.83 39.62 20.63
N LEU A 253 -9.92 40.86 21.15
CA LEU A 253 -10.50 41.99 20.41
C LEU A 253 -9.74 42.24 19.08
N THR A 254 -8.41 42.18 19.09
CA THR A 254 -7.57 42.27 17.87
C THR A 254 -7.95 41.18 16.85
N GLY A 255 -8.11 39.93 17.30
CA GLY A 255 -8.54 38.83 16.44
C GLY A 255 -9.98 38.99 15.89
N VAL A 256 -10.88 39.58 16.67
CA VAL A 256 -12.28 39.86 16.28
C VAL A 256 -12.37 41.00 15.26
N CYS A 257 -11.59 42.07 15.41
CA CYS A 257 -11.49 43.12 14.38
C CYS A 257 -10.95 42.55 13.05
N LEU A 258 -9.91 41.70 13.09
CA LEU A 258 -9.40 41.02 11.88
C LEU A 258 -10.43 40.06 11.26
N LYS A 259 -11.22 39.35 12.08
CA LYS A 259 -12.36 38.53 11.63
C LYS A 259 -13.43 39.37 10.92
N PHE A 260 -13.75 40.55 11.44
CA PHE A 260 -14.69 41.50 10.79
C PHE A 260 -14.18 41.95 9.43
N PHE A 261 -12.92 42.38 9.32
CA PHE A 261 -12.33 42.76 8.04
C PHE A 261 -12.30 41.59 7.04
N CYS A 262 -12.20 40.33 7.50
CA CYS A 262 -12.38 39.16 6.63
C CYS A 262 -13.83 38.94 6.20
N SER A 263 -14.82 39.09 7.11
CA SER A 263 -16.25 38.88 6.79
C SER A 263 -16.80 39.94 5.84
N ILE A 264 -16.44 41.21 6.03
CA ILE A 264 -17.00 42.32 5.24
C ILE A 264 -16.43 42.38 3.81
N CYS A 265 -15.22 41.86 3.58
CA CYS A 265 -14.58 41.79 2.25
C CYS A 265 -14.75 40.44 1.53
N TYR A 266 -15.51 39.49 2.11
CA TYR A 266 -15.71 38.17 1.51
C TYR A 266 -16.57 38.29 0.24
N GLU A 267 -15.98 37.94 -0.90
CA GLU A 267 -16.58 37.92 -2.25
C GLU A 267 -17.19 39.25 -2.76
N ASN A 268 -16.94 40.36 -2.05
CA ASN A 268 -17.38 41.71 -2.39
C ASN A 268 -16.19 42.58 -2.82
N VAL A 269 -16.17 42.94 -4.11
CA VAL A 269 -15.06 43.67 -4.75
C VAL A 269 -15.01 45.12 -4.29
N ASP A 270 -16.16 45.79 -4.16
CA ASP A 270 -16.24 47.22 -3.84
C ASP A 270 -15.72 47.50 -2.43
N VAL A 271 -16.13 46.67 -1.47
CA VAL A 271 -15.65 46.74 -0.08
C VAL A 271 -14.17 46.33 0.02
N ALA A 272 -13.73 45.33 -0.75
CA ALA A 272 -12.33 44.94 -0.80
C ALA A 272 -11.42 46.08 -1.34
N GLN A 273 -11.86 46.81 -2.37
CA GLN A 273 -11.15 48.00 -2.88
C GLN A 273 -11.15 49.13 -1.84
N ARG A 274 -12.30 49.40 -1.20
CA ARG A 274 -12.40 50.42 -0.14
C ARG A 274 -11.39 50.14 1.00
N LEU A 275 -11.30 48.89 1.46
CA LEU A 275 -10.38 48.48 2.53
C LEU A 275 -8.90 48.52 2.13
N GLN A 276 -8.56 48.25 0.87
CA GLN A 276 -7.19 48.40 0.36
C GLN A 276 -6.70 49.86 0.46
N ILE A 277 -7.60 50.81 0.20
CA ILE A 277 -7.32 52.26 0.13
C ILE A 277 -7.50 52.95 1.51
N THR A 278 -8.14 52.28 2.49
CA THR A 278 -8.38 52.86 3.82
C THR A 278 -7.07 53.08 4.59
N ILE A 279 -6.86 54.32 5.05
CA ILE A 279 -5.71 54.78 5.83
C ILE A 279 -6.16 55.06 7.27
N SER A 280 -5.39 54.64 8.27
CA SER A 280 -5.64 55.01 9.68
C SER A 280 -5.24 56.46 9.93
N THR A 281 -6.16 57.21 10.51
CA THR A 281 -5.96 58.60 10.98
C THR A 281 -4.85 58.71 12.02
N ASP A 282 -4.69 57.71 12.90
CA ASP A 282 -3.69 57.70 13.98
C ASP A 282 -2.26 57.40 13.51
N THR A 283 -2.11 56.59 12.44
CA THR A 283 -0.81 56.03 12.02
C THR A 283 -0.35 56.47 10.64
N ASN A 284 -1.24 57.04 9.83
CA ASN A 284 -1.04 57.33 8.41
C ASN A 284 -0.55 56.12 7.58
N GLN A 285 -0.94 54.91 7.99
CA GLN A 285 -0.67 53.65 7.28
C GLN A 285 -1.97 53.06 6.72
N THR A 286 -1.88 52.35 5.60
CA THR A 286 -3.03 51.60 5.07
C THR A 286 -3.33 50.36 5.92
N LEU A 287 -4.58 49.89 5.90
CA LEU A 287 -4.97 48.65 6.60
C LEU A 287 -4.09 47.46 6.20
N CYS A 288 -3.74 47.36 4.92
CA CYS A 288 -2.80 46.35 4.40
C CYS A 288 -1.41 46.47 5.04
N GLN A 289 -0.85 47.67 5.20
CA GLN A 289 0.45 47.87 5.86
C GLN A 289 0.40 47.46 7.34
N ILE A 290 -0.64 47.85 8.07
CA ILE A 290 -0.82 47.51 9.50
C ILE A 290 -0.89 45.98 9.69
N ILE A 291 -1.73 45.28 8.92
CA ILE A 291 -1.87 43.82 8.99
C ILE A 291 -0.58 43.12 8.51
N SER A 292 0.10 43.67 7.51
CA SER A 292 1.40 43.18 7.01
C SER A 292 2.52 43.33 8.05
N ASN A 293 2.45 44.35 8.92
CA ASN A 293 3.35 44.53 10.05
C ASN A 293 3.03 43.53 11.19
N LEU A 294 1.76 43.20 11.45
CA LEU A 294 1.39 42.12 12.38
C LEU A 294 1.92 40.75 11.94
N LEU A 295 1.97 40.47 10.63
CA LEU A 295 2.56 39.23 10.12
C LEU A 295 4.11 39.21 10.20
N ASN A 296 4.76 40.31 10.56
CA ASN A 296 6.20 40.34 10.84
C ASN A 296 6.56 40.06 12.31
N THR A 297 5.61 40.14 13.26
CA THR A 297 5.94 40.02 14.69
C THR A 297 6.23 38.58 15.10
N ILE A 298 7.22 38.42 15.99
CA ILE A 298 7.66 37.14 16.53
C ILE A 298 6.71 36.70 17.66
N ASN A 299 6.43 35.39 17.73
CA ASN A 299 5.63 34.75 18.79
C ASN A 299 4.16 35.23 18.93
N ARG A 300 3.55 35.67 17.84
CA ARG A 300 2.14 36.08 17.74
C ARG A 300 1.13 34.93 17.91
N PRO A 301 -0.10 35.20 18.40
CA PRO A 301 -1.19 34.22 18.48
C PRO A 301 -1.57 33.59 17.13
N VAL A 302 -2.02 32.33 17.19
CA VAL A 302 -2.48 31.53 16.02
C VAL A 302 -3.69 32.18 15.34
N ILE A 303 -4.60 32.73 16.15
CA ILE A 303 -5.86 33.36 15.73
C ILE A 303 -5.60 34.61 14.88
N ILE A 304 -4.74 35.50 15.39
CA ILE A 304 -4.31 36.73 14.70
C ILE A 304 -3.58 36.35 13.41
N SER A 305 -2.66 35.38 13.45
CA SER A 305 -1.93 34.89 12.28
C SER A 305 -2.85 34.39 11.16
N TYR A 306 -3.90 33.64 11.52
CA TYR A 306 -4.86 33.09 10.57
C TYR A 306 -5.73 34.18 9.95
N TYR A 307 -6.41 35.04 10.74
CA TYR A 307 -7.28 36.08 10.17
C TYR A 307 -6.49 37.15 9.41
N ALA A 308 -5.30 37.54 9.87
CA ALA A 308 -4.41 38.43 9.10
C ALA A 308 -4.02 37.83 7.74
N SER A 309 -3.77 36.51 7.67
CA SER A 309 -3.49 35.83 6.40
C SER A 309 -4.74 35.71 5.53
N LYS A 310 -5.89 35.36 6.12
CA LYS A 310 -7.17 35.20 5.41
C LYS A 310 -7.66 36.52 4.80
N PHE A 311 -7.41 37.65 5.44
CA PHE A 311 -7.72 38.98 4.88
C PHE A 311 -7.07 39.17 3.50
N PHE A 312 -5.76 38.89 3.37
CA PHE A 312 -5.06 38.96 2.08
C PHE A 312 -5.55 37.91 1.07
N VAL A 313 -5.95 36.71 1.53
CA VAL A 313 -6.58 35.69 0.65
C VAL A 313 -7.92 36.18 0.08
N ASN A 314 -8.75 36.83 0.90
CA ASN A 314 -10.02 37.40 0.44
C ASN A 314 -9.79 38.54 -0.58
N LEU A 315 -8.87 39.47 -0.30
CA LEU A 315 -8.50 40.54 -1.26
C LEU A 315 -7.94 39.96 -2.59
N CYS A 316 -7.21 38.86 -2.53
CA CYS A 316 -6.73 38.13 -3.71
C CYS A 316 -7.91 37.57 -4.55
N LYS A 317 -8.88 36.92 -3.89
CA LYS A 317 -10.01 36.27 -4.59
C LYS A 317 -11.09 37.24 -5.04
N ALA A 318 -11.23 38.39 -4.38
CA ALA A 318 -11.93 39.56 -4.88
C ALA A 318 -11.19 40.27 -6.06
N LYS A 319 -10.01 39.76 -6.48
CA LYS A 319 -9.17 40.29 -7.57
C LYS A 319 -8.65 41.71 -7.35
N VAL A 320 -8.62 42.18 -6.10
CA VAL A 320 -8.12 43.50 -5.69
C VAL A 320 -6.59 43.49 -5.51
N LEU A 321 -6.02 42.34 -5.15
CA LEU A 321 -4.57 42.09 -5.14
C LEU A 321 -4.21 40.94 -6.10
N SER A 322 -3.08 41.07 -6.79
CA SER A 322 -2.54 39.98 -7.62
C SER A 322 -2.07 38.81 -6.74
N CYS A 323 -2.11 37.58 -7.27
CA CYS A 323 -1.54 36.41 -6.58
C CYS A 323 -0.05 36.59 -6.26
N ASP A 324 0.68 37.31 -7.11
CA ASP A 324 2.12 37.49 -6.98
C ASP A 324 2.51 38.61 -6.00
N ASP A 325 1.53 39.37 -5.49
CA ASP A 325 1.74 40.45 -4.51
C ASP A 325 2.46 39.94 -3.24
N PRO A 326 3.51 40.62 -2.74
CA PRO A 326 4.28 40.17 -1.57
C PRO A 326 3.48 39.90 -0.30
N TYR A 327 2.33 40.56 -0.09
CA TYR A 327 1.44 40.27 1.05
C TYR A 327 0.79 38.88 0.94
N ILE A 328 0.56 38.40 -0.29
CA ILE A 328 -0.04 37.08 -0.56
C ILE A 328 1.04 36.02 -0.70
N SER A 329 1.97 36.21 -1.63
CA SER A 329 2.99 35.23 -2.03
C SER A 329 4.02 34.96 -0.92
N HIS A 330 4.48 36.00 -0.23
CA HIS A 330 5.55 35.90 0.78
C HIS A 330 5.07 35.95 2.24
N LYS A 331 3.87 36.48 2.54
CA LYS A 331 3.35 36.57 3.93
C LYS A 331 2.16 35.67 4.23
N ALA A 332 1.06 35.79 3.48
CA ALA A 332 -0.15 35.00 3.76
C ALA A 332 0.06 33.50 3.48
N LEU A 333 0.60 33.15 2.30
CA LEU A 333 0.86 31.75 1.92
C LEU A 333 1.83 31.07 2.89
N THR A 334 2.96 31.72 3.19
CA THR A 334 3.98 31.18 4.10
C THR A 334 3.47 31.02 5.53
N THR A 335 2.67 31.97 6.04
CA THR A 335 2.03 31.88 7.36
C THR A 335 1.03 30.73 7.40
N LEU A 336 0.14 30.60 6.41
CA LEU A 336 -0.84 29.51 6.34
C LEU A 336 -0.16 28.13 6.28
N ILE A 337 0.94 28.01 5.52
CA ILE A 337 1.73 26.78 5.47
C ILE A 337 2.38 26.47 6.83
N HIS A 338 3.03 27.45 7.47
CA HIS A 338 3.64 27.27 8.80
C HIS A 338 2.61 26.88 9.87
N LEU A 339 1.39 27.44 9.80
CA LEU A 339 0.29 26.99 10.65
C LEU A 339 -0.07 25.53 10.36
N CYS A 340 -0.20 25.11 9.10
CA CYS A 340 -0.50 23.72 8.74
C CYS A 340 0.59 22.70 9.14
N THR A 341 1.85 23.10 9.30
CA THR A 341 2.97 22.20 9.64
C THR A 341 3.35 22.15 11.12
N LYS A 342 2.94 23.13 11.94
CA LYS A 342 3.26 23.20 13.37
C LYS A 342 2.75 21.97 14.14
N SER A 343 3.36 21.66 15.28
CA SER A 343 2.82 20.68 16.23
C SER A 343 1.43 21.11 16.69
N ILE A 344 0.46 20.20 16.60
CA ILE A 344 -0.91 20.48 17.00
C ILE A 344 -1.04 20.31 18.52
N MET A 345 -1.74 21.24 19.16
CA MET A 345 -2.37 20.99 20.46
C MET A 345 -3.87 20.80 20.25
N ASN A 346 -4.45 19.81 20.94
CA ASN A 346 -5.85 19.39 20.75
C ASN A 346 -6.86 20.55 20.88
N LYS A 347 -6.57 21.56 21.72
CA LYS A 347 -7.38 22.79 21.90
C LYS A 347 -7.67 23.58 20.61
N CYS A 348 -6.90 23.41 19.52
CA CYS A 348 -6.93 24.28 18.34
C CYS A 348 -7.29 23.59 17.01
N ILE A 349 -7.78 22.34 17.02
CA ILE A 349 -7.97 21.51 15.82
C ILE A 349 -8.79 22.20 14.70
N TYR A 350 -9.88 22.89 15.04
CA TYR A 350 -10.74 23.56 14.05
C TYR A 350 -10.08 24.72 13.31
N LEU A 351 -9.12 25.39 13.95
CA LEU A 351 -8.33 26.45 13.32
C LEU A 351 -7.37 25.86 12.26
N TYR A 352 -6.82 24.67 12.49
CA TYR A 352 -6.02 23.96 11.48
C TYR A 352 -6.88 23.46 10.31
N ILE A 353 -8.11 22.96 10.57
CA ILE A 353 -9.06 22.60 9.50
C ILE A 353 -9.40 23.82 8.64
N ALA A 354 -9.74 24.96 9.27
CA ALA A 354 -10.04 26.20 8.56
C ALA A 354 -8.82 26.78 7.83
N CYS A 355 -7.61 26.54 8.33
CA CYS A 355 -6.35 26.90 7.66
C CYS A 355 -6.12 26.06 6.39
N LEU A 356 -6.37 24.74 6.44
CA LEU A 356 -6.35 23.86 5.27
C LEU A 356 -7.41 24.27 4.23
N GLU A 357 -8.64 24.54 4.66
CA GLU A 357 -9.73 25.02 3.79
C GLU A 357 -9.41 26.38 3.12
N THR A 358 -8.77 27.31 3.86
CA THR A 358 -8.33 28.61 3.32
C THR A 358 -7.14 28.46 2.36
N LEU A 359 -6.23 27.53 2.61
CA LEU A 359 -5.11 27.22 1.72
C LEU A 359 -5.59 26.54 0.42
N ILE A 360 -6.58 25.64 0.50
CA ILE A 360 -7.29 25.09 -0.67
C ILE A 360 -7.90 26.23 -1.51
N TYR A 361 -8.63 27.16 -0.88
CA TYR A 361 -9.24 28.29 -1.59
C TYR A 361 -8.20 29.12 -2.32
N LEU A 362 -7.14 29.56 -1.63
CA LEU A 362 -6.06 30.36 -2.19
C LEU A 362 -5.42 29.69 -3.41
N LEU A 363 -5.06 28.41 -3.29
CA LEU A 363 -4.35 27.65 -4.32
C LEU A 363 -5.24 27.21 -5.48
N ASN A 364 -6.55 27.01 -5.27
CA ASN A 364 -7.44 26.57 -6.34
C ASN A 364 -7.47 27.59 -7.49
N GLY A 365 -7.11 27.14 -8.69
CA GLY A 365 -6.98 27.95 -9.92
C GLY A 365 -5.66 28.72 -10.10
N ASN A 366 -4.74 28.73 -9.12
CA ASN A 366 -3.59 29.65 -9.08
C ASN A 366 -2.22 28.94 -9.15
N SER A 367 -1.71 28.69 -10.35
CA SER A 367 -0.48 27.90 -10.58
C SER A 367 0.81 28.53 -10.04
N THR A 368 0.96 29.86 -10.02
CA THR A 368 2.19 30.51 -9.50
C THR A 368 2.38 30.23 -8.00
N LEU A 369 1.30 30.24 -7.22
CA LEU A 369 1.30 29.95 -5.80
C LEU A 369 1.57 28.48 -5.47
N HIS A 370 1.27 27.54 -6.38
CA HIS A 370 1.61 26.12 -6.20
C HIS A 370 3.12 25.93 -6.13
N HIS A 371 3.85 26.56 -7.05
CA HIS A 371 5.31 26.50 -7.09
C HIS A 371 5.95 27.05 -5.80
N ILE A 372 5.41 28.14 -5.24
CA ILE A 372 5.90 28.70 -3.96
C ILE A 372 5.60 27.75 -2.79
N ALA A 373 4.41 27.13 -2.75
CA ALA A 373 4.07 26.14 -1.73
C ALA A 373 4.95 24.88 -1.80
N MET A 374 5.33 24.43 -3.00
CA MET A 374 6.07 23.18 -3.26
C MET A 374 7.46 23.06 -2.62
N TYR A 375 8.12 24.18 -2.32
CA TYR A 375 9.44 24.17 -1.66
C TYR A 375 9.35 23.92 -0.14
N THR A 376 8.15 23.91 0.44
CA THR A 376 7.95 23.59 1.86
C THR A 376 7.80 22.08 2.06
N GLU A 377 8.93 21.36 2.09
CA GLU A 377 8.98 19.88 2.23
C GLU A 377 8.16 19.36 3.43
N GLN A 378 8.11 20.14 4.52
CA GLN A 378 7.34 19.86 5.72
C GLN A 378 5.82 19.73 5.46
N LEU A 379 5.27 20.46 4.47
CA LEU A 379 3.84 20.47 4.18
C LEU A 379 3.35 19.11 3.67
N LEU A 380 4.02 18.55 2.65
CA LEU A 380 3.65 17.24 2.09
C LEU A 380 3.76 16.14 3.15
N SER A 381 4.88 16.09 3.89
CA SER A 381 5.09 15.15 5.00
C SER A 381 3.96 15.22 6.03
N LYS A 382 3.55 16.44 6.42
CA LYS A 382 2.47 16.64 7.39
C LYS A 382 1.10 16.23 6.83
N LEU A 383 0.78 16.53 5.58
CA LEU A 383 -0.48 16.12 4.94
C LEU A 383 -0.62 14.59 4.88
N PHE A 384 0.44 13.86 4.51
CA PHE A 384 0.43 12.39 4.56
C PHE A 384 0.27 11.86 5.99
N SER A 385 0.87 12.50 6.99
CA SER A 385 0.68 12.13 8.39
C SER A 385 -0.78 12.29 8.85
N TYR A 386 -1.50 13.32 8.39
CA TYR A 386 -2.94 13.51 8.65
C TYR A 386 -3.83 12.45 7.98
N LEU A 387 -3.42 11.94 6.81
CA LEU A 387 -4.14 10.88 6.10
C LEU A 387 -3.94 9.52 6.78
N PHE A 388 -2.69 9.07 6.89
CA PHE A 388 -2.33 7.70 7.26
C PHE A 388 -2.16 7.48 8.77
N THR A 389 -1.61 8.45 9.51
CA THR A 389 -1.28 8.28 10.94
C THR A 389 -1.81 9.42 11.84
N PRO A 390 -3.07 9.90 11.68
CA PRO A 390 -3.56 11.02 12.47
C PRO A 390 -3.51 10.74 13.98
N ASN A 391 -3.85 9.53 14.41
CA ASN A 391 -3.83 9.11 15.82
C ASN A 391 -2.42 9.09 16.46
N LYS A 392 -1.36 9.46 15.74
CA LYS A 392 0.01 9.69 16.27
C LYS A 392 0.37 11.18 16.37
N ILE A 393 -0.58 12.08 16.09
CA ILE A 393 -0.38 13.55 16.02
C ILE A 393 -1.17 14.27 17.13
N PHE A 394 -2.15 13.60 17.72
CA PHE A 394 -3.03 14.13 18.76
C PHE A 394 -2.92 13.25 19.99
N ASP A 395 -2.84 13.86 21.17
CA ASP A 395 -2.54 13.13 22.42
C ASP A 395 -3.77 12.47 23.07
N GLU A 396 -4.97 12.63 22.47
CA GLU A 396 -6.25 12.17 23.02
C GLU A 396 -7.13 11.49 21.95
N ILE A 397 -8.14 10.75 22.38
CA ILE A 397 -9.11 10.09 21.48
C ILE A 397 -10.03 11.14 20.86
N ILE A 398 -9.87 11.36 19.55
CA ILE A 398 -10.66 12.31 18.75
C ILE A 398 -11.87 11.60 18.13
N ASP A 399 -13.01 12.31 18.10
CA ASP A 399 -14.24 11.88 17.40
C ASP A 399 -14.01 11.67 15.90
N GLU A 400 -14.54 10.57 15.35
CA GLU A 400 -14.40 10.18 13.94
C GLU A 400 -14.89 11.28 12.99
N THR A 401 -15.88 12.08 13.37
CA THR A 401 -16.36 13.19 12.52
C THR A 401 -15.27 14.22 12.21
N ILE A 402 -14.45 14.55 13.23
CA ILE A 402 -13.33 15.47 13.14
C ILE A 402 -12.21 14.82 12.32
N LEU A 403 -11.93 13.54 12.58
CA LEU A 403 -10.91 12.75 11.90
C LEU A 403 -11.19 12.65 10.39
N MET A 404 -12.45 12.40 10.00
CA MET A 404 -12.89 12.42 8.61
C MET A 404 -12.70 13.80 7.97
N LYS A 405 -13.03 14.89 8.68
CA LYS A 405 -12.90 16.25 8.14
C LYS A 405 -11.44 16.68 7.94
N ILE A 406 -10.53 16.29 8.84
CA ILE A 406 -9.08 16.51 8.67
C ILE A 406 -8.56 15.73 7.45
N ARG A 407 -8.96 14.47 7.31
CA ARG A 407 -8.58 13.62 6.16
C ARG A 407 -9.11 14.17 4.84
N SER A 408 -10.37 14.58 4.76
CA SER A 408 -10.97 15.11 3.53
C SER A 408 -10.30 16.41 3.08
N SER A 409 -10.09 17.38 3.98
CA SER A 409 -9.38 18.62 3.65
C SER A 409 -7.90 18.36 3.29
N SER A 410 -7.23 17.41 3.95
CA SER A 410 -5.85 17.03 3.57
C SER A 410 -5.79 16.41 2.17
N LEU A 411 -6.77 15.55 1.82
CA LEU A 411 -6.87 14.90 0.52
C LEU A 411 -7.21 15.90 -0.60
N ILE A 412 -8.14 16.82 -0.35
CA ILE A 412 -8.51 17.88 -1.31
C ILE A 412 -7.33 18.81 -1.57
N LEU A 413 -6.58 19.19 -0.53
CA LEU A 413 -5.36 20.00 -0.70
C LEU A 413 -4.29 19.26 -1.51
N LEU A 414 -4.07 17.97 -1.24
CA LEU A 414 -3.15 17.13 -2.02
C LEU A 414 -3.59 17.03 -3.50
N ALA A 415 -4.89 16.88 -3.75
CA ALA A 415 -5.47 16.86 -5.09
C ALA A 415 -5.26 18.19 -5.83
N VAL A 416 -5.55 19.33 -5.19
CA VAL A 416 -5.33 20.69 -5.74
C VAL A 416 -3.86 20.91 -6.06
N LEU A 417 -2.94 20.55 -5.16
CA LEU A 417 -1.50 20.62 -5.44
C LEU A 417 -1.11 19.74 -6.64
N SER A 418 -1.63 18.51 -6.70
CA SER A 418 -1.29 17.54 -7.76
C SER A 418 -1.78 17.90 -9.16
N SER A 419 -2.74 18.83 -9.31
CA SER A 419 -3.40 19.05 -10.61
C SER A 419 -2.46 19.68 -11.65
N HIS A 420 -1.60 20.61 -11.23
CA HIS A 420 -0.74 21.39 -12.14
C HIS A 420 0.72 20.96 -12.19
N HIS A 421 1.25 20.25 -11.18
CA HIS A 421 2.68 19.87 -11.14
C HIS A 421 2.92 18.35 -11.24
N GLU A 422 3.55 17.95 -12.34
CA GLU A 422 4.15 16.62 -12.57
C GLU A 422 4.98 16.14 -11.37
N ASP A 423 5.81 17.01 -10.79
CA ASP A 423 6.74 16.60 -9.73
C ASP A 423 6.05 16.38 -8.38
N ILE A 424 4.81 16.87 -8.19
CA ILE A 424 3.98 16.45 -7.05
C ILE A 424 3.41 15.05 -7.30
N LYS A 425 2.96 14.73 -8.53
CA LYS A 425 2.52 13.38 -8.88
C LYS A 425 3.66 12.37 -8.70
N LYS A 426 4.88 12.75 -9.09
CA LYS A 426 6.11 11.97 -8.80
C LYS A 426 6.34 11.87 -7.30
N ARG A 427 6.38 12.97 -6.53
CA ARG A 427 6.59 12.93 -5.07
C ARG A 427 5.52 12.11 -4.30
N ILE A 428 4.26 12.08 -4.77
CA ILE A 428 3.21 11.21 -4.24
C ILE A 428 3.58 9.74 -4.51
N ALA A 429 3.84 9.38 -5.77
CA ALA A 429 4.26 8.04 -6.15
C ALA A 429 5.62 7.62 -5.54
N ASP A 430 6.50 8.57 -5.24
CA ASP A 430 7.81 8.32 -4.62
C ASP A 430 7.67 7.95 -3.14
N GLN A 431 6.61 8.38 -2.43
CA GLN A 431 6.32 7.84 -1.09
C GLN A 431 5.80 6.40 -1.13
N GLU A 432 5.19 5.97 -2.24
CA GLU A 432 4.82 4.56 -2.45
C GLU A 432 6.06 3.68 -2.71
N ARG A 433 7.20 4.26 -3.13
CA ARG A 433 8.45 3.55 -3.48
C ARG A 433 9.27 3.05 -2.29
N THR A 434 8.61 2.57 -1.24
CA THR A 434 9.24 1.80 -0.14
C THR A 434 9.00 0.32 -0.36
N HIS A 435 9.47 -0.23 -1.49
CA HIS A 435 8.97 -1.51 -2.03
C HIS A 435 9.99 -2.63 -2.24
N PHE A 436 11.30 -2.36 -2.27
CA PHE A 436 12.31 -3.42 -2.38
C PHE A 436 12.72 -3.96 -1.01
N ARG A 437 12.90 -5.29 -0.91
CA ARG A 437 13.26 -5.99 0.34
C ARG A 437 14.50 -6.88 0.22
N GLY A 438 15.03 -7.10 -0.98
CA GLY A 438 16.20 -7.96 -1.18
C GLY A 438 16.25 -8.60 -2.56
N SER A 439 17.42 -9.13 -2.91
CA SER A 439 17.64 -9.78 -4.20
C SER A 439 18.88 -10.68 -4.18
N MET A 440 18.93 -11.62 -5.11
CA MET A 440 20.07 -12.46 -5.45
C MET A 440 20.08 -12.71 -6.96
N ILE A 441 21.28 -12.72 -7.55
CA ILE A 441 21.48 -13.02 -8.97
C ILE A 441 22.68 -13.96 -9.09
N SER A 442 22.50 -15.13 -9.68
CA SER A 442 23.58 -16.10 -9.95
C SER A 442 23.49 -16.62 -11.40
N TRP A 443 24.50 -17.35 -11.86
CA TRP A 443 24.62 -17.76 -13.25
C TRP A 443 25.32 -19.12 -13.40
N ARG A 444 25.07 -19.77 -14.53
CA ARG A 444 25.71 -21.04 -14.90
C ARG A 444 25.72 -21.26 -16.40
N MET A 445 26.41 -22.29 -16.86
CA MET A 445 26.69 -22.49 -18.29
C MET A 445 25.88 -23.67 -18.83
N ILE A 446 25.04 -23.45 -19.84
CA ILE A 446 24.20 -24.51 -20.42
C ILE A 446 24.92 -25.23 -21.57
N ASN A 447 25.37 -24.47 -22.58
CA ASN A 447 25.90 -25.05 -23.82
C ASN A 447 26.84 -24.08 -24.54
N GLU A 448 27.81 -24.59 -25.29
CA GLU A 448 28.80 -23.79 -26.04
C GLU A 448 28.57 -23.78 -27.55
N SER A 449 28.97 -22.68 -28.20
CA SER A 449 28.98 -22.49 -29.65
C SER A 449 30.37 -22.03 -30.11
N SER A 450 30.58 -21.94 -31.42
CA SER A 450 31.87 -21.55 -32.03
C SER A 450 32.33 -20.12 -31.72
N ALA A 451 31.45 -19.23 -31.23
CA ALA A 451 31.77 -17.85 -30.87
C ALA A 451 31.25 -17.41 -29.49
N THR A 452 30.08 -17.92 -29.08
CA THR A 452 29.38 -17.58 -27.82
C THR A 452 29.21 -18.81 -26.92
N VAL A 453 28.82 -18.58 -25.67
CA VAL A 453 28.27 -19.59 -24.75
C VAL A 453 26.87 -19.14 -24.33
N LEU A 454 25.96 -20.10 -24.16
CA LEU A 454 24.65 -19.87 -23.61
C LEU A 454 24.72 -19.94 -22.08
N VAL A 455 24.48 -18.80 -21.43
CA VAL A 455 24.57 -18.63 -19.98
C VAL A 455 23.16 -18.49 -19.42
N GLU A 456 22.82 -19.30 -18.41
CA GLU A 456 21.60 -19.12 -17.64
C GLU A 456 21.86 -18.13 -16.50
N ILE A 457 20.89 -17.26 -16.24
CA ILE A 457 20.89 -16.35 -15.11
C ILE A 457 19.68 -16.69 -14.24
N LEU A 458 19.96 -17.13 -13.02
CA LEU A 458 18.99 -17.31 -11.95
C LEU A 458 18.88 -15.98 -11.20
N GLN A 459 17.65 -15.50 -11.02
CA GLN A 459 17.38 -14.30 -10.25
C GLN A 459 16.24 -14.52 -9.26
N ARG A 460 16.38 -13.91 -8.09
CA ARG A 460 15.42 -13.95 -6.98
C ARG A 460 15.23 -12.54 -6.46
N HIS A 461 14.00 -12.09 -6.30
CA HIS A 461 13.67 -10.71 -5.91
C HIS A 461 12.55 -10.68 -4.87
N ALA A 462 12.80 -9.98 -3.77
CA ALA A 462 11.86 -9.75 -2.69
C ALA A 462 11.31 -8.32 -2.71
N TRP A 463 9.99 -8.21 -2.65
CA TRP A 463 9.23 -6.97 -2.79
C TRP A 463 8.20 -6.81 -1.65
N ARG A 464 7.66 -5.61 -1.46
CA ARG A 464 6.48 -5.38 -0.61
C ARG A 464 5.27 -6.11 -1.21
N TYR A 465 4.41 -6.68 -0.36
CA TYR A 465 3.34 -7.60 -0.79
C TYR A 465 2.38 -7.00 -1.84
N ASP A 466 2.05 -5.72 -1.68
CA ASP A 466 1.17 -4.90 -2.50
C ASP A 466 1.88 -4.13 -3.63
N ALA A 467 3.19 -4.32 -3.83
CA ALA A 467 3.98 -3.52 -4.77
C ALA A 467 3.61 -3.73 -6.25
N TYR A 468 2.94 -4.83 -6.59
CA TYR A 468 2.56 -5.19 -7.96
C TYR A 468 1.14 -5.76 -8.02
N THR A 469 0.45 -5.53 -9.14
CA THR A 469 -0.86 -6.09 -9.44
C THR A 469 -0.76 -6.98 -10.70
N PRO A 470 -1.31 -8.21 -10.70
CA PRO A 470 -2.04 -8.87 -9.61
C PRO A 470 -1.15 -9.22 -8.41
N LEU A 471 -1.77 -9.27 -7.22
CA LEU A 471 -1.08 -9.63 -5.97
C LEU A 471 -0.61 -11.09 -5.99
N CYS A 472 0.54 -11.36 -5.34
CA CYS A 472 0.98 -12.72 -5.15
C CYS A 472 0.06 -13.47 -4.15
N THR A 473 -0.42 -14.63 -4.59
CA THR A 473 -1.36 -15.52 -3.91
C THR A 473 -1.11 -16.96 -4.35
N SER A 474 -1.57 -17.95 -3.58
CA SER A 474 -1.37 -19.38 -3.91
C SER A 474 -1.83 -19.77 -5.32
N THR A 475 -2.88 -19.13 -5.85
CA THR A 475 -3.34 -19.35 -7.24
C THR A 475 -2.37 -18.76 -8.27
N THR A 476 -1.83 -17.56 -8.06
CA THR A 476 -0.80 -16.98 -8.96
C THR A 476 0.51 -17.77 -8.94
N ILE A 477 0.90 -18.33 -7.79
CA ILE A 477 2.08 -19.21 -7.66
C ILE A 477 1.84 -20.50 -8.47
N ALA A 478 0.68 -21.14 -8.30
CA ALA A 478 0.31 -22.34 -9.07
C ALA A 478 0.22 -22.07 -10.59
N ASN A 479 -0.21 -20.87 -10.99
CA ASN A 479 -0.24 -20.43 -12.39
C ASN A 479 1.15 -20.10 -12.98
N GLY A 480 2.20 -20.00 -12.15
CA GLY A 480 3.58 -19.72 -12.58
C GLY A 480 3.78 -18.42 -13.38
N SER A 481 2.81 -17.49 -13.33
CA SER A 481 2.79 -16.32 -14.22
C SER A 481 3.79 -15.25 -13.73
N PRO A 482 4.57 -14.62 -14.63
CA PRO A 482 5.57 -13.64 -14.26
C PRO A 482 4.92 -12.29 -13.92
N ILE A 483 4.89 -11.93 -12.62
CA ILE A 483 4.11 -10.81 -12.07
C ILE A 483 4.86 -9.91 -11.09
N LEU A 484 6.08 -10.28 -10.65
CA LEU A 484 6.88 -9.48 -9.72
C LEU A 484 8.05 -8.81 -10.44
N GLY A 485 8.29 -7.52 -10.14
CA GLY A 485 9.19 -6.64 -10.89
C GLY A 485 8.47 -5.97 -12.06
N ALA A 486 8.63 -4.66 -12.27
CA ALA A 486 7.87 -3.97 -13.31
C ALA A 486 8.45 -4.21 -14.73
N SER A 487 7.56 -4.27 -15.73
CA SER A 487 7.94 -4.43 -17.14
C SER A 487 8.84 -3.28 -17.61
N GLY A 488 10.01 -3.61 -18.16
CA GLY A 488 10.99 -2.65 -18.66
C GLY A 488 12.24 -2.50 -17.78
N TYR A 489 12.21 -2.95 -16.53
CA TYR A 489 13.43 -3.11 -15.74
C TYR A 489 14.19 -4.37 -16.16
N ASN A 490 15.52 -4.25 -16.23
CA ASN A 490 16.42 -5.29 -16.73
C ASN A 490 17.71 -5.35 -15.91
N ILE A 491 18.36 -6.51 -15.94
CA ILE A 491 19.77 -6.65 -15.55
C ILE A 491 20.62 -6.07 -16.68
N ILE A 492 21.45 -5.08 -16.37
CA ILE A 492 22.31 -4.36 -17.32
C ILE A 492 23.79 -4.63 -17.06
N CYS A 493 24.62 -4.56 -18.09
CA CYS A 493 26.07 -4.61 -17.92
C CYS A 493 26.61 -3.20 -17.57
N VAL A 494 27.54 -3.12 -16.60
CA VAL A 494 28.10 -1.84 -16.12
C VAL A 494 29.64 -1.77 -16.12
N SER A 495 30.35 -2.90 -16.23
CA SER A 495 31.81 -2.91 -16.25
C SER A 495 32.35 -4.05 -17.14
N SER A 496 33.41 -3.76 -17.91
CA SER A 496 34.07 -4.68 -18.86
C SER A 496 33.14 -5.33 -19.89
N CYS A 497 32.08 -4.62 -20.30
CA CYS A 497 31.00 -5.16 -21.12
C CYS A 497 31.46 -5.65 -22.51
N PRO A 498 31.13 -6.90 -22.90
CA PRO A 498 31.34 -7.39 -24.26
C PRO A 498 30.67 -6.50 -25.30
N THR A 499 31.29 -6.34 -26.46
CA THR A 499 30.77 -5.51 -27.56
C THR A 499 29.34 -5.90 -27.94
N GLY A 500 28.38 -4.99 -27.75
CA GLY A 500 26.95 -5.21 -28.02
C GLY A 500 26.12 -5.72 -26.83
N LEU A 501 26.73 -6.10 -25.70
CA LEU A 501 26.02 -6.57 -24.50
C LEU A 501 25.79 -5.41 -23.51
N THR A 502 24.71 -4.65 -23.70
CA THR A 502 24.24 -3.62 -22.75
C THR A 502 23.24 -4.18 -21.74
N THR A 503 22.32 -5.04 -22.19
CA THR A 503 21.21 -5.59 -21.41
C THR A 503 21.26 -7.12 -21.47
N LEU A 504 21.12 -7.79 -20.33
CA LEU A 504 21.20 -9.26 -20.24
C LEU A 504 19.81 -9.90 -20.34
N GLY A 505 18.81 -9.33 -19.66
CA GLY A 505 17.42 -9.80 -19.62
C GLY A 505 16.58 -9.07 -18.56
N SER A 506 15.26 -9.30 -18.54
CA SER A 506 14.33 -8.59 -17.65
C SER A 506 14.30 -9.14 -16.23
N VAL A 507 13.99 -8.28 -15.25
CA VAL A 507 13.81 -8.67 -13.82
C VAL A 507 12.40 -9.16 -13.47
N LEU A 508 11.49 -9.20 -14.45
CA LEU A 508 10.14 -9.71 -14.27
C LEU A 508 10.19 -11.23 -13.98
N VAL A 509 9.67 -11.67 -12.83
CA VAL A 509 9.73 -13.07 -12.36
C VAL A 509 8.37 -13.60 -11.88
N PRO A 510 8.11 -14.92 -11.98
CA PRO A 510 7.02 -15.58 -11.26
C PRO A 510 7.15 -15.43 -9.74
N CYS A 511 6.03 -15.24 -9.05
CA CYS A 511 6.02 -15.34 -7.59
C CYS A 511 6.12 -16.81 -7.15
N THR A 512 6.82 -17.07 -6.04
CA THR A 512 6.95 -18.40 -5.43
C THR A 512 6.52 -18.44 -3.97
N SER A 513 6.48 -17.29 -3.28
CA SER A 513 6.16 -17.20 -1.85
C SER A 513 5.72 -15.78 -1.46
N TYR A 514 4.89 -15.65 -0.43
CA TYR A 514 4.44 -14.37 0.13
C TYR A 514 4.10 -14.51 1.61
N ASN A 515 4.11 -13.40 2.34
CA ASN A 515 3.63 -13.31 3.71
C ASN A 515 2.97 -11.94 3.93
N ILE A 516 1.72 -11.92 4.37
CA ILE A 516 0.92 -10.69 4.54
C ILE A 516 1.30 -9.96 5.84
N GLY A 517 1.65 -10.69 6.92
CA GLY A 517 2.06 -10.08 8.20
C GLY A 517 3.40 -9.34 8.08
N GLU A 518 4.41 -9.99 7.47
CA GLU A 518 5.70 -9.37 7.14
C GLU A 518 5.67 -8.52 5.85
N GLN A 519 4.50 -8.37 5.23
CA GLN A 519 4.26 -7.51 4.08
C GLN A 519 5.25 -7.75 2.92
N TYR A 520 5.51 -9.01 2.54
CA TYR A 520 6.39 -9.35 1.42
C TYR A 520 5.77 -10.29 0.38
N ALA A 521 6.25 -10.16 -0.87
CA ALA A 521 6.11 -11.12 -1.95
C ALA A 521 7.50 -11.42 -2.54
N MET A 522 7.76 -12.67 -2.91
CA MET A 522 9.08 -13.17 -3.31
C MET A 522 8.95 -14.01 -4.58
N GLY A 523 9.82 -13.74 -5.56
CA GLY A 523 9.83 -14.44 -6.85
C GLY A 523 11.17 -15.04 -7.23
N GLU A 524 11.13 -16.06 -8.07
CA GLU A 524 12.28 -16.75 -8.67
C GLU A 524 12.03 -16.91 -10.18
N GLY A 525 13.00 -16.52 -10.99
CA GLY A 525 12.98 -16.76 -12.43
C GLY A 525 14.37 -17.10 -12.98
N ARG A 526 14.39 -17.80 -14.11
CA ARG A 526 15.58 -18.12 -14.90
C ARG A 526 15.38 -17.60 -16.32
N PHE A 527 16.42 -17.02 -16.91
CA PHE A 527 16.46 -16.70 -18.34
C PHE A 527 17.86 -16.98 -18.91
N THR A 528 17.97 -17.06 -20.23
CA THR A 528 19.24 -17.36 -20.90
C THR A 528 19.73 -16.19 -21.74
N SER A 529 21.04 -15.96 -21.76
CA SER A 529 21.69 -14.90 -22.53
C SER A 529 22.89 -15.45 -23.29
N ASN A 530 23.14 -14.92 -24.49
CA ASN A 530 24.25 -15.33 -25.34
C ASN A 530 25.46 -14.43 -25.09
N ILE A 531 26.50 -14.98 -24.46
CA ILE A 531 27.68 -14.21 -24.03
C ILE A 531 28.90 -14.65 -24.85
N ARG A 532 29.77 -13.71 -25.22
CA ARG A 532 31.02 -13.98 -25.95
C ARG A 532 31.94 -14.87 -25.12
N ARG A 533 32.64 -15.83 -25.74
CA ARG A 533 33.65 -16.67 -25.06
C ARG A 533 34.80 -15.81 -24.53
N ASN A 534 35.44 -16.29 -23.45
CA ASN A 534 36.61 -15.67 -22.80
C ASN A 534 36.40 -14.21 -22.38
N SER A 535 35.24 -13.90 -21.80
CA SER A 535 34.88 -12.58 -21.28
C SER A 535 34.69 -12.61 -19.75
N SER A 536 35.00 -11.51 -19.07
CA SER A 536 34.73 -11.30 -17.65
C SER A 536 34.17 -9.90 -17.45
N PHE A 537 32.97 -9.79 -16.89
CA PHE A 537 32.25 -8.51 -16.79
C PHE A 537 31.29 -8.49 -15.61
N VAL A 538 30.87 -7.29 -15.19
CA VAL A 538 29.92 -7.10 -14.08
C VAL A 538 28.59 -6.63 -14.63
N ALA A 539 27.53 -7.31 -14.20
CA ALA A 539 26.15 -6.92 -14.47
C ALA A 539 25.43 -6.57 -13.17
N THR A 540 24.49 -5.63 -13.22
CA THR A 540 23.76 -5.12 -12.06
C THR A 540 22.27 -5.06 -12.29
N PHE A 541 21.50 -5.26 -11.21
CA PHE A 541 20.18 -4.68 -11.06
C PHE A 541 20.23 -3.56 -10.00
N ASN A 542 19.85 -2.33 -10.36
CA ASN A 542 19.91 -1.16 -9.48
C ASN A 542 18.70 -0.22 -9.66
N ASN A 543 18.30 0.45 -8.58
CA ASN A 543 17.25 1.48 -8.55
C ASN A 543 17.25 2.25 -7.22
N SER A 544 16.40 3.28 -7.07
CA SER A 544 16.22 4.08 -5.85
C SER A 544 14.83 3.93 -5.24
N ALA A 545 14.63 2.90 -4.39
CA ALA A 545 13.36 2.62 -3.71
C ALA A 545 13.48 1.64 -2.50
N TRP A 546 14.58 1.70 -1.73
CA TRP A 546 14.63 0.99 -0.44
C TRP A 546 13.55 1.54 0.51
N PHE A 547 12.90 0.66 1.26
CA PHE A 547 12.04 1.02 2.38
C PHE A 547 12.86 1.61 3.56
N ASN A 548 12.19 2.30 4.48
CA ASN A 548 12.85 3.07 5.55
C ASN A 548 13.70 2.20 6.49
N LEU A 549 15.00 2.49 6.58
CA LEU A 549 15.96 1.81 7.45
C LEU A 549 16.35 2.70 8.65
N VAL A 550 16.76 2.06 9.76
CA VAL A 550 17.36 2.74 10.92
C VAL A 550 18.66 3.46 10.54
N THR A 551 19.40 2.92 9.56
CA THR A 551 20.66 3.45 9.06
C THR A 551 20.58 3.68 7.55
N GLY A 552 20.25 4.92 7.17
CA GLY A 552 20.20 5.41 5.80
C GLY A 552 18.79 5.39 5.20
N ASN A 553 18.17 6.57 5.09
CA ASN A 553 16.90 6.77 4.40
C ASN A 553 17.11 6.99 2.89
N ASN A 554 16.11 6.62 2.07
CA ASN A 554 16.06 6.82 0.62
C ASN A 554 17.31 6.32 -0.15
N LEU A 555 17.92 5.22 0.33
CA LEU A 555 19.05 4.61 -0.35
C LEU A 555 18.63 3.93 -1.66
N GLY A 556 19.56 3.89 -2.63
CA GLY A 556 19.46 2.99 -3.78
C GLY A 556 19.93 1.58 -3.46
N TRP A 557 19.43 0.58 -4.18
CA TRP A 557 20.08 -0.72 -4.24
C TRP A 557 20.95 -0.83 -5.50
N SER A 558 21.97 -1.66 -5.41
CA SER A 558 22.64 -2.23 -6.57
C SER A 558 23.02 -3.67 -6.22
N VAL A 559 22.67 -4.60 -7.10
CA VAL A 559 22.84 -6.05 -6.93
C VAL A 559 23.78 -6.49 -8.04
N ALA A 560 25.08 -6.53 -7.76
CA ALA A 560 26.13 -6.74 -8.75
C ALA A 560 26.60 -8.20 -8.79
N VAL A 561 26.50 -8.84 -9.95
CA VAL A 561 27.02 -10.18 -10.23
C VAL A 561 28.18 -10.10 -11.20
N GLN A 562 29.28 -10.81 -10.92
CA GLN A 562 30.38 -10.98 -11.89
C GLN A 562 30.22 -12.29 -12.65
N ILE A 563 30.21 -12.20 -13.98
CA ILE A 563 30.03 -13.34 -14.90
C ILE A 563 31.34 -13.57 -15.67
N GLN A 564 31.80 -14.81 -15.73
CA GLN A 564 33.02 -15.21 -16.44
C GLN A 564 32.79 -16.37 -17.42
N THR A 565 33.30 -16.25 -18.64
CA THR A 565 33.16 -17.27 -19.71
C THR A 565 34.49 -17.87 -20.14
N TYR A 566 35.40 -18.08 -19.18
CA TYR A 566 36.64 -18.84 -19.35
C TYR A 566 36.44 -20.32 -19.00
N LYS A 567 37.08 -21.23 -19.73
CA LYS A 567 37.23 -22.63 -19.27
C LYS A 567 38.33 -22.67 -18.21
N ARG A 568 38.06 -23.36 -17.10
CA ARG A 568 38.99 -23.50 -15.97
C ARG A 568 40.19 -24.37 -16.36
N VAL A 569 41.36 -24.07 -15.79
CA VAL A 569 42.62 -24.77 -16.09
C VAL A 569 42.75 -26.14 -15.43
N ASP A 570 41.98 -26.39 -14.36
CA ASP A 570 42.02 -27.62 -13.56
C ASP A 570 41.17 -28.76 -14.15
N THR A 571 40.01 -28.41 -14.70
CA THR A 571 38.94 -29.33 -15.11
C THR A 571 38.66 -29.28 -16.61
N GLY A 572 39.03 -28.19 -17.29
CA GLY A 572 38.69 -27.95 -18.70
C GLY A 572 37.22 -27.59 -18.96
N TRP A 573 36.40 -27.47 -17.92
CA TRP A 573 34.99 -27.07 -17.99
C TRP A 573 34.81 -25.60 -17.60
N TYR A 574 33.61 -25.05 -17.81
CA TYR A 574 33.25 -23.73 -17.30
C TYR A 574 32.71 -23.82 -15.86
N ASN A 575 32.79 -22.71 -15.11
CA ASN A 575 32.22 -22.58 -13.77
C ASN A 575 30.67 -22.48 -13.76
N ASN A 576 30.04 -22.86 -12.66
CA ASN A 576 28.60 -22.91 -12.43
C ASN A 576 28.26 -22.31 -11.06
N ALA A 577 28.51 -21.00 -10.97
CA ALA A 577 28.57 -20.19 -9.77
C ALA A 577 27.49 -20.47 -8.70
N PRO A 578 27.81 -20.24 -7.41
CA PRO A 578 26.99 -20.71 -6.31
C PRO A 578 25.62 -20.03 -6.24
N ILE A 579 24.66 -20.77 -5.67
CA ILE A 579 23.29 -20.31 -5.41
C ILE A 579 23.18 -19.98 -3.93
N ILE A 580 23.00 -18.69 -3.60
CA ILE A 580 22.79 -18.20 -2.23
C ILE A 580 21.29 -18.13 -1.92
N THR A 581 20.89 -18.43 -0.69
CA THR A 581 19.54 -18.18 -0.18
C THR A 581 19.57 -17.60 1.23
N MET A 582 18.82 -16.52 1.42
CA MET A 582 18.49 -15.92 2.73
C MET A 582 16.99 -15.69 2.77
N LEU A 583 16.38 -15.77 3.96
CA LEU A 583 14.99 -15.37 4.13
C LEU A 583 14.84 -13.86 3.81
N PRO A 584 13.71 -13.40 3.24
CA PRO A 584 13.58 -11.99 2.81
C PRO A 584 13.66 -11.03 3.98
N ILE A 585 13.14 -11.46 5.14
CA ILE A 585 13.13 -10.74 6.42
C ILE A 585 13.56 -11.72 7.52
N TYR A 586 14.39 -11.25 8.44
CA TYR A 586 14.72 -11.92 9.71
C TYR A 586 14.28 -11.04 10.88
N ARG A 587 13.35 -11.53 11.70
CA ARG A 587 12.90 -10.85 12.92
C ARG A 587 13.91 -11.07 14.05
N LEU A 588 14.52 -9.99 14.53
CA LEU A 588 15.50 -10.02 15.62
C LEU A 588 14.97 -9.24 16.82
N ARG A 589 15.22 -9.73 18.03
CA ARG A 589 14.86 -9.02 19.26
C ARG A 589 15.99 -8.05 19.66
N ASN A 590 15.64 -6.82 19.99
CA ASN A 590 16.61 -5.81 20.42
C ASN A 590 17.43 -6.31 21.63
N LYS A 591 18.76 -6.08 21.61
CA LYS A 591 19.76 -6.49 22.61
C LYS A 591 20.02 -8.00 22.74
N VAL A 592 19.54 -8.83 21.81
CA VAL A 592 19.88 -10.26 21.71
C VAL A 592 20.93 -10.45 20.61
N SER A 593 21.95 -11.28 20.87
CA SER A 593 22.98 -11.61 19.87
C SER A 593 22.53 -12.80 19.02
N TYR A 594 22.65 -12.68 17.70
CA TYR A 594 22.28 -13.72 16.74
C TYR A 594 23.49 -14.11 15.88
N SER A 595 23.56 -15.39 15.49
CA SER A 595 24.51 -15.91 14.49
C SER A 595 23.71 -16.51 13.34
N ILE A 596 23.80 -15.91 12.16
CA ILE A 596 22.88 -16.16 11.05
C ILE A 596 23.64 -16.76 9.89
N LYS A 597 23.36 -18.04 9.59
CA LYS A 597 24.00 -18.80 8.52
C LYS A 597 23.60 -18.28 7.13
N ILE A 598 24.60 -18.04 6.28
CA ILE A 598 24.41 -17.70 4.86
C ILE A 598 24.36 -18.99 4.06
N ASN A 599 23.20 -19.31 3.46
CA ASN A 599 22.98 -20.63 2.88
C ASN A 599 23.44 -20.66 1.43
N VAL A 600 24.65 -21.19 1.22
CA VAL A 600 25.30 -21.32 -0.09
C VAL A 600 25.16 -22.77 -0.61
N ALA A 601 24.84 -22.91 -1.90
CA ALA A 601 24.80 -24.17 -2.64
C ALA A 601 25.57 -24.04 -3.96
N ASP A 602 26.80 -24.54 -3.98
CA ASP A 602 27.63 -24.55 -5.19
C ASP A 602 27.37 -25.77 -6.09
N ASN A 603 27.42 -25.60 -7.41
CA ASN A 603 27.12 -26.68 -8.36
C ASN A 603 28.36 -27.42 -8.89
N ASP A 604 29.55 -26.80 -8.87
CA ASP A 604 30.83 -27.45 -9.16
C ASP A 604 31.39 -28.19 -7.94
N TYR A 605 30.97 -27.78 -6.74
CA TYR A 605 31.53 -28.07 -5.43
C TYR A 605 32.88 -27.38 -5.18
N ASP A 606 33.01 -26.13 -5.64
CA ASP A 606 34.16 -25.27 -5.39
C ASP A 606 34.09 -24.59 -4.00
N PRO A 607 35.25 -24.32 -3.36
CA PRO A 607 35.30 -23.57 -2.10
C PRO A 607 35.01 -22.07 -2.28
N TYR A 608 34.28 -21.49 -1.32
CA TYR A 608 33.81 -20.11 -1.34
C TYR A 608 34.06 -19.39 0.00
N ILE A 609 33.98 -18.05 -0.01
CA ILE A 609 33.99 -17.19 1.19
C ILE A 609 32.86 -16.15 1.14
N CYS A 610 32.36 -15.73 2.30
CA CYS A 610 31.34 -14.69 2.43
C CYS A 610 31.96 -13.33 2.82
N LEU A 611 31.63 -12.27 2.10
CA LEU A 611 32.09 -10.90 2.35
C LEU A 611 30.92 -9.91 2.47
N TRP A 612 31.10 -8.83 3.22
CA TRP A 612 30.30 -7.60 2.99
C TRP A 612 30.60 -7.03 1.60
N CYS A 613 29.57 -6.59 0.87
CA CYS A 613 29.74 -5.88 -0.41
C CYS A 613 30.55 -4.59 -0.24
N LYS A 614 31.22 -4.12 -1.31
CA LYS A 614 32.06 -2.91 -1.29
C LYS A 614 31.73 -1.95 -2.43
N GLY A 615 31.54 -0.67 -2.07
CA GLY A 615 31.32 0.42 -3.02
C GLY A 615 29.91 0.46 -3.62
N SER A 616 29.55 1.59 -4.23
CA SER A 616 28.19 1.85 -4.72
C SER A 616 27.73 0.87 -5.81
N THR A 617 28.65 0.35 -6.62
CA THR A 617 28.33 -0.66 -7.65
C THR A 617 27.82 -1.97 -7.04
N GLN A 618 28.37 -2.45 -5.91
CA GLN A 618 27.97 -3.72 -5.27
C GLN A 618 26.92 -3.55 -4.15
N CYS A 619 26.82 -2.38 -3.52
CA CYS A 619 25.93 -2.13 -2.38
C CYS A 619 24.71 -1.25 -2.72
N GLY A 620 24.77 -0.48 -3.81
CA GLY A 620 23.98 0.75 -3.92
C GLY A 620 24.38 1.71 -2.81
N GLY A 621 23.40 2.16 -2.03
CA GLY A 621 23.62 2.98 -0.83
C GLY A 621 23.89 2.19 0.45
N LEU A 622 23.88 0.85 0.45
CA LEU A 622 24.01 0.03 1.66
C LEU A 622 25.44 -0.07 2.22
N SER A 623 26.06 1.07 2.56
CA SER A 623 27.31 1.12 3.32
C SER A 623 27.04 1.20 4.82
N ASN A 624 27.63 0.27 5.58
CA ASN A 624 27.50 0.16 7.05
C ASN A 624 26.05 0.03 7.58
N SER A 625 25.10 -0.41 6.75
CA SER A 625 23.66 -0.53 7.07
C SER A 625 23.30 -1.64 8.07
N VAL A 626 24.29 -2.31 8.65
CA VAL A 626 24.17 -3.28 9.77
C VAL A 626 25.29 -2.96 10.78
N PRO A 627 25.15 -1.90 11.61
CA PRO A 627 26.24 -1.40 12.44
C PRO A 627 26.64 -2.42 13.51
N GLY A 628 27.91 -2.83 13.49
CA GLY A 628 28.44 -3.88 14.38
C GLY A 628 28.21 -5.32 13.90
N GLY A 629 27.69 -5.53 12.68
CA GLY A 629 27.59 -6.87 12.08
C GLY A 629 28.95 -7.41 11.62
N ILE A 630 29.33 -8.59 12.10
CA ILE A 630 30.60 -9.26 11.77
C ILE A 630 30.31 -10.52 10.96
N VAL A 631 31.01 -10.69 9.84
CA VAL A 631 30.89 -11.89 8.99
C VAL A 631 32.09 -12.79 9.23
N ASP A 632 31.85 -14.05 9.61
CA ASP A 632 32.83 -15.11 9.45
C ASP A 632 32.94 -15.43 7.96
N ASN A 633 34.10 -15.10 7.38
CA ASN A 633 34.33 -15.23 5.95
C ASN A 633 34.40 -16.68 5.47
N TYR A 634 34.88 -17.61 6.30
CA TYR A 634 35.08 -19.01 5.91
C TYR A 634 33.92 -19.91 6.35
N GLY A 635 33.33 -19.65 7.53
CA GLY A 635 32.12 -20.36 7.98
C GLY A 635 30.82 -19.82 7.38
N CYS A 636 30.85 -18.62 6.76
CA CYS A 636 29.67 -17.96 6.19
C CYS A 636 28.53 -17.69 7.21
N TYR A 637 28.90 -17.22 8.41
CA TYR A 637 27.96 -16.76 9.44
C TYR A 637 28.01 -15.25 9.62
N LEU A 638 26.85 -14.60 9.70
CA LEU A 638 26.72 -13.19 10.07
C LEU A 638 26.31 -13.09 11.55
N ASN A 639 27.24 -12.64 12.39
CA ASN A 639 27.02 -12.35 13.79
C ASN A 639 26.55 -10.90 13.96
N PHE A 640 25.40 -10.68 14.60
CA PHE A 640 24.83 -9.35 14.80
C PHE A 640 24.07 -9.24 16.12
N THR A 641 24.25 -8.11 16.81
CA THR A 641 23.53 -7.75 18.04
C THR A 641 22.89 -6.37 17.85
N PRO A 642 21.61 -6.29 17.45
CA PRO A 642 20.96 -5.01 17.21
C PRO A 642 20.67 -4.27 18.52
N ASN A 643 20.84 -2.94 18.51
CA ASN A 643 20.66 -2.06 19.67
C ASN A 643 19.47 -1.07 19.54
N ILE A 644 18.96 -0.87 18.32
CA ILE A 644 17.88 0.08 18.01
C ILE A 644 16.77 -0.68 17.27
N THR A 645 15.51 -0.41 17.60
CA THR A 645 14.34 -1.00 16.94
C THR A 645 14.03 -0.32 15.61
N GLY A 646 13.53 -1.10 14.65
CA GLY A 646 13.29 -0.68 13.27
C GLY A 646 13.90 -1.69 12.30
N TYR A 647 14.06 -1.28 11.04
CA TYR A 647 14.58 -2.18 10.00
C TYR A 647 16.01 -1.86 9.59
N TYR A 648 16.76 -2.90 9.24
CA TYR A 648 18.11 -2.81 8.67
C TYR A 648 18.16 -3.65 7.39
N ALA A 649 19.12 -3.37 6.50
CA ALA A 649 19.32 -4.15 5.28
C ALA A 649 20.78 -4.58 5.16
N ALA A 650 20.99 -5.87 4.86
CA ALA A 650 22.30 -6.47 4.68
C ALA A 650 22.61 -6.62 3.18
N ALA A 651 23.85 -6.36 2.78
CA ALA A 651 24.36 -6.57 1.42
C ALA A 651 25.69 -7.32 1.46
N LEU A 652 25.67 -8.59 1.06
CA LEU A 652 26.86 -9.45 1.04
C LEU A 652 27.11 -9.99 -0.37
N THR A 653 28.36 -10.36 -0.62
CA THR A 653 28.78 -11.11 -1.80
C THR A 653 29.45 -12.39 -1.36
N VAL A 654 29.15 -13.49 -2.05
CA VAL A 654 29.94 -14.73 -1.95
C VAL A 654 30.93 -14.73 -3.10
N GLU A 655 32.19 -14.98 -2.79
CA GLU A 655 33.26 -15.15 -3.77
C GLU A 655 33.61 -16.64 -3.84
N ASP A 656 33.57 -17.22 -5.04
CA ASP A 656 33.84 -18.65 -5.28
C ASP A 656 35.21 -18.83 -5.97
N PHE A 657 35.96 -19.86 -5.60
CA PHE A 657 37.36 -20.05 -5.99
C PHE A 657 37.67 -21.50 -6.35
N MET A 658 38.51 -21.67 -7.38
CA MET A 658 39.10 -22.98 -7.75
C MET A 658 39.87 -23.66 -6.60
N ILE A 659 40.46 -22.87 -5.70
CA ILE A 659 41.17 -23.30 -4.49
C ILE A 659 40.91 -22.26 -3.40
N LEU A 660 40.56 -22.69 -2.19
CA LEU A 660 40.26 -21.79 -1.07
C LEU A 660 41.48 -20.87 -0.79
N PRO A 661 41.32 -19.53 -0.81
CA PRO A 661 42.44 -18.63 -0.62
C PRO A 661 42.86 -18.58 0.86
N THR A 662 44.17 -18.46 1.11
CA THR A 662 44.71 -18.24 2.47
C THR A 662 44.59 -16.78 2.94
N ASN A 663 44.23 -15.86 2.03
CA ASN A 663 43.99 -14.46 2.32
C ASN A 663 42.66 -14.01 1.70
N ILE A 664 41.79 -13.44 2.53
CA ILE A 664 40.45 -12.93 2.23
C ILE A 664 40.49 -11.78 1.19
N SER A 665 41.64 -11.14 0.97
CA SER A 665 41.81 -10.11 -0.06
C SER A 665 42.24 -10.63 -1.45
N SER A 666 42.05 -11.92 -1.75
CA SER A 666 42.40 -12.48 -3.06
C SER A 666 41.43 -12.04 -4.16
N THR A 667 41.95 -11.62 -5.32
CA THR A 667 41.15 -11.29 -6.51
C THR A 667 41.06 -12.45 -7.50
N SER A 668 41.37 -13.67 -7.08
CA SER A 668 41.43 -14.88 -7.92
C SER A 668 40.13 -15.71 -7.92
N TYR A 669 38.99 -15.07 -7.67
CA TYR A 669 37.68 -15.71 -7.67
C TYR A 669 37.16 -15.96 -9.10
N LEU A 670 36.39 -17.03 -9.27
CA LEU A 670 35.73 -17.44 -10.50
C LEU A 670 34.38 -16.71 -10.69
N SER A 671 33.70 -16.38 -9.58
CA SER A 671 32.49 -15.57 -9.58
C SER A 671 32.33 -14.72 -8.31
N GLN A 672 31.52 -13.68 -8.42
CA GLN A 672 30.97 -12.92 -7.28
C GLN A 672 29.45 -12.96 -7.39
N ILE A 673 28.79 -13.52 -6.38
CA ILE A 673 27.33 -13.68 -6.32
C ILE A 673 26.77 -12.80 -5.18
N PRO A 674 25.91 -11.80 -5.48
CA PRO A 674 25.33 -10.91 -4.48
C PRO A 674 24.13 -11.53 -3.77
N ILE A 675 23.92 -11.15 -2.51
CA ILE A 675 22.73 -11.43 -1.71
C ILE A 675 22.36 -10.19 -0.87
N GLN A 676 21.09 -9.78 -0.93
CA GLN A 676 20.53 -8.68 -0.15
C GLN A 676 19.23 -9.12 0.54
N PHE A 677 19.07 -8.77 1.82
CA PHE A 677 17.93 -9.15 2.67
C PHE A 677 17.78 -8.21 3.88
N VAL A 678 16.69 -8.35 4.64
CA VAL A 678 16.27 -7.41 5.69
C VAL A 678 16.30 -8.01 7.09
N PHE A 679 16.64 -7.18 8.09
CA PHE A 679 16.34 -7.42 9.50
C PHE A 679 15.16 -6.56 9.95
N HIS A 680 14.22 -7.17 10.69
CA HIS A 680 13.15 -6.50 11.41
C HIS A 680 13.47 -6.56 12.90
N VAL A 681 14.05 -5.50 13.46
CA VAL A 681 14.41 -5.43 14.88
C VAL A 681 13.24 -4.89 15.69
N TYR A 682 12.68 -5.70 16.57
CA TYR A 682 11.55 -5.34 17.42
C TYR A 682 11.92 -5.42 18.91
N SER A 683 11.14 -4.73 19.74
CA SER A 683 11.20 -4.81 21.21
C SER A 683 10.01 -5.61 21.72
N SER A 684 10.25 -6.46 22.73
CA SER A 684 9.22 -7.19 23.45
C SER A 684 9.58 -7.26 24.94
N SER A 685 8.56 -7.24 25.80
CA SER A 685 8.67 -7.39 27.25
C SER A 685 8.53 -8.84 27.73
N TYR A 686 8.10 -9.77 26.87
CA TYR A 686 7.90 -11.18 27.25
C TYR A 686 9.22 -11.85 27.68
N PRO A 687 9.27 -12.64 28.75
CA PRO A 687 10.52 -13.21 29.26
C PRO A 687 11.12 -14.26 28.32
N CYS A 688 10.30 -14.98 27.56
CA CYS A 688 10.76 -15.94 26.55
C CYS A 688 11.26 -15.21 25.30
N ALA A 689 12.45 -15.59 24.81
CA ALA A 689 13.08 -15.05 23.60
C ALA A 689 13.48 -16.14 22.59
N THR A 690 13.12 -17.39 22.84
CA THR A 690 13.48 -18.56 22.03
C THR A 690 12.38 -18.82 21.00
N GLY A 691 12.70 -18.67 19.71
CA GLY A 691 11.75 -18.93 18.62
C GLY A 691 11.40 -20.42 18.45
N PRO A 692 10.43 -20.74 17.57
CA PRO A 692 10.07 -22.12 17.25
C PRO A 692 11.25 -22.93 16.69
N ILE A 693 11.43 -24.17 17.15
CA ILE A 693 12.50 -25.07 16.70
C ILE A 693 11.96 -26.00 15.62
N TYR A 694 12.69 -26.16 14.51
CA TYR A 694 12.35 -27.12 13.46
C TYR A 694 12.57 -28.58 13.93
N ILE A 695 11.55 -29.41 13.74
CA ILE A 695 11.50 -30.83 14.15
C ILE A 695 10.85 -31.71 13.06
N GLY A 696 11.06 -31.37 11.79
CA GLY A 696 10.59 -32.19 10.65
C GLY A 696 11.34 -33.52 10.53
N ASP A 697 10.87 -34.39 9.63
CA ASP A 697 11.45 -35.73 9.42
C ASP A 697 12.77 -35.71 8.63
N LEU A 698 13.19 -34.54 8.15
CA LEU A 698 14.40 -34.33 7.35
C LEU A 698 15.42 -33.51 8.15
N VAL A 699 16.70 -33.86 8.07
CA VAL A 699 17.77 -33.09 8.71
C VAL A 699 18.01 -31.77 7.95
N PRO A 700 18.27 -30.63 8.62
CA PRO A 700 18.70 -29.40 7.95
C PRO A 700 19.87 -29.62 6.98
N ASP A 701 19.88 -28.88 5.87
CA ASP A 701 20.86 -29.00 4.78
C ASP A 701 20.93 -30.36 4.06
N ILE A 702 19.98 -31.29 4.29
CA ILE A 702 19.96 -32.55 3.54
C ILE A 702 19.74 -32.34 2.03
N CYS A 703 20.45 -33.11 1.21
CA CYS A 703 20.27 -33.16 -0.23
C CYS A 703 19.20 -34.21 -0.61
N ILE A 704 18.09 -33.71 -1.16
CA ILE A 704 16.97 -34.47 -1.71
C ILE A 704 17.15 -34.49 -3.22
N TYR A 705 17.53 -35.64 -3.77
CA TYR A 705 17.84 -35.75 -5.21
C TYR A 705 16.64 -36.21 -6.02
N LEU A 706 16.39 -35.55 -7.15
CA LEU A 706 15.17 -35.75 -7.94
C LEU A 706 15.49 -35.88 -9.44
N SER A 707 14.83 -36.80 -10.13
CA SER A 707 14.77 -36.76 -11.60
C SER A 707 13.79 -35.68 -12.07
N ILE A 708 14.03 -35.09 -13.23
CA ILE A 708 13.13 -34.11 -13.87
C ILE A 708 11.70 -34.66 -13.96
N GLY A 709 10.70 -33.84 -13.62
CA GLY A 709 9.28 -34.20 -13.66
C GLY A 709 8.77 -34.94 -12.43
N VAL A 710 9.64 -35.29 -11.48
CA VAL A 710 9.22 -35.89 -10.19
C VAL A 710 8.69 -34.80 -9.27
N THR A 711 7.54 -35.07 -8.65
CA THR A 711 7.01 -34.32 -7.50
C THR A 711 7.41 -35.03 -6.21
N TYR A 712 7.97 -34.28 -5.26
CA TYR A 712 8.34 -34.76 -3.92
C TYR A 712 7.58 -33.98 -2.85
N THR A 713 7.00 -34.70 -1.89
CA THR A 713 6.24 -34.16 -0.77
C THR A 713 7.01 -34.40 0.53
N THR A 714 7.12 -33.36 1.36
CA THR A 714 7.68 -33.47 2.72
C THR A 714 6.83 -32.73 3.74
N ARG A 715 6.78 -33.23 4.99
CA ARG A 715 6.09 -32.61 6.12
C ARG A 715 7.09 -31.78 6.92
N ILE A 716 6.94 -30.46 6.85
CA ILE A 716 7.70 -29.52 7.67
C ILE A 716 6.98 -29.41 9.03
N ARG A 717 7.73 -29.49 10.14
CA ARG A 717 7.19 -29.37 11.51
C ARG A 717 8.04 -28.42 12.34
N PHE A 718 7.40 -27.63 13.21
CA PHE A 718 8.06 -26.83 14.22
C PHE A 718 7.44 -27.08 15.60
N LYS A 719 8.24 -26.95 16.66
CA LYS A 719 7.79 -26.96 18.05
C LYS A 719 8.01 -25.57 18.67
N VAL A 720 6.94 -24.93 19.11
CA VAL A 720 6.99 -23.64 19.82
C VAL A 720 7.59 -23.85 21.21
N GLN A 721 8.50 -22.97 21.63
CA GLN A 721 9.23 -23.09 22.89
C GLN A 721 8.61 -22.24 24.02
N CYS A 722 8.02 -21.10 23.68
CA CYS A 722 7.38 -20.22 24.64
C CYS A 722 6.00 -20.75 25.06
N THR A 723 5.72 -20.78 26.37
CA THR A 723 4.42 -21.17 26.91
C THR A 723 3.30 -20.24 26.43
N ASN A 724 2.16 -20.83 26.07
CA ASN A 724 0.98 -20.17 25.51
C ASN A 724 1.19 -19.43 24.16
N ALA A 725 2.36 -19.56 23.53
CA ALA A 725 2.58 -19.07 22.17
C ALA A 725 2.17 -20.13 21.13
N THR A 726 1.81 -19.66 19.94
CA THR A 726 1.47 -20.48 18.76
C THR A 726 2.35 -20.06 17.59
N VAL A 727 2.42 -20.84 16.51
CA VAL A 727 2.98 -20.30 15.25
C VAL A 727 1.98 -19.27 14.69
N ASP A 728 2.46 -18.05 14.48
CA ASP A 728 1.72 -16.96 13.85
C ASP A 728 1.85 -17.03 12.32
N SER A 729 3.09 -17.14 11.84
CA SER A 729 3.39 -17.14 10.42
C SER A 729 4.71 -17.84 10.09
N ILE A 730 4.92 -18.10 8.80
CA ILE A 730 6.15 -18.70 8.27
C ILE A 730 6.77 -17.72 7.28
N ILE A 731 8.08 -17.56 7.38
CA ILE A 731 8.89 -16.82 6.42
C ILE A 731 9.67 -17.86 5.62
N SER A 732 9.49 -17.87 4.30
CA SER A 732 10.18 -18.80 3.40
C SER A 732 10.68 -18.14 2.11
N VAL A 733 11.65 -18.81 1.48
CA VAL A 733 12.03 -18.64 0.07
C VAL A 733 11.84 -19.97 -0.63
N ASN A 734 10.89 -19.98 -1.57
CA ASN A 734 10.51 -21.16 -2.34
C ASN A 734 11.17 -21.12 -3.73
N PRO A 735 11.73 -22.23 -4.25
CA PRO A 735 12.06 -22.35 -5.66
C PRO A 735 10.78 -22.40 -6.52
N THR A 736 10.89 -22.09 -7.82
CA THR A 736 9.75 -22.17 -8.75
C THR A 736 9.16 -23.59 -8.75
N GLY A 737 7.83 -23.75 -8.73
CA GLY A 737 7.20 -25.08 -8.71
C GLY A 737 7.19 -25.78 -7.34
N LEU A 738 7.54 -25.08 -6.25
CA LEU A 738 7.20 -25.51 -4.89
C LEU A 738 5.87 -24.88 -4.44
N LEU A 739 4.95 -25.73 -3.98
CA LEU A 739 3.66 -25.36 -3.39
C LEU A 739 3.60 -25.79 -1.91
N THR A 740 2.87 -25.04 -1.10
CA THR A 740 2.71 -25.29 0.35
C THR A 740 1.24 -25.32 0.75
N THR A 741 0.89 -26.15 1.72
CA THR A 741 -0.45 -26.12 2.35
C THR A 741 -0.57 -25.00 3.39
N SER A 742 -1.77 -24.83 3.95
CA SER A 742 -1.98 -24.16 5.23
C SER A 742 -1.17 -24.84 6.36
N ILE A 743 -0.93 -24.07 7.43
CA ILE A 743 -0.36 -24.56 8.68
C ILE A 743 -1.47 -25.25 9.48
N GLU A 744 -1.18 -26.43 10.02
CA GLU A 744 -2.06 -27.22 10.88
C GLU A 744 -1.37 -27.47 12.22
N GLN A 745 -2.11 -27.36 13.32
CA GLN A 745 -1.62 -27.74 14.65
C GLN A 745 -1.66 -29.27 14.78
N ASP A 746 -0.68 -29.88 15.46
CA ASP A 746 -0.69 -31.34 15.62
C ASP A 746 -1.78 -31.78 16.63
N PRO A 747 -2.59 -32.82 16.32
CA PRO A 747 -3.68 -33.26 17.20
C PRO A 747 -3.25 -33.79 18.57
N PHE A 748 -1.98 -34.15 18.76
CA PHE A 748 -1.49 -34.82 19.97
C PHE A 748 -0.55 -33.95 20.82
N ASP A 749 0.14 -32.97 20.22
CA ASP A 749 0.99 -32.01 20.94
C ASP A 749 0.66 -30.58 20.46
N PRO A 750 -0.06 -29.77 21.26
CA PRO A 750 -0.48 -28.43 20.87
C PRO A 750 0.69 -27.44 20.71
N THR A 751 1.92 -27.81 21.11
CA THR A 751 3.11 -27.00 20.82
C THR A 751 3.69 -27.25 19.43
N ILE A 752 3.23 -28.28 18.72
CA ILE A 752 3.71 -28.67 17.39
C ILE A 752 2.77 -28.16 16.30
N PHE A 753 3.35 -27.57 15.25
CA PHE A 753 2.67 -27.08 14.06
C PHE A 753 3.35 -27.62 12.81
N ALA A 754 2.58 -27.95 11.77
CA ALA A 754 3.06 -28.61 10.57
C ALA A 754 2.42 -28.06 9.29
N PHE A 755 3.11 -28.23 8.15
CA PHE A 755 2.52 -28.06 6.81
C PHE A 755 3.22 -29.00 5.81
N LEU A 756 2.60 -29.23 4.65
CA LEU A 756 3.19 -30.00 3.56
C LEU A 756 3.82 -29.07 2.52
N ALA A 757 5.04 -29.40 2.09
CA ALA A 757 5.73 -28.76 0.97
C ALA A 757 5.85 -29.77 -0.18
N ASN A 758 5.29 -29.42 -1.33
CA ASN A 758 5.26 -30.22 -2.56
C ASN A 758 6.13 -29.53 -3.62
N PHE A 759 7.26 -30.12 -3.99
CA PHE A 759 8.15 -29.58 -5.02
C PHE A 759 8.11 -30.45 -6.28
N THR A 760 7.72 -29.85 -7.42
CA THR A 760 7.75 -30.50 -8.74
C THR A 760 8.95 -30.00 -9.53
N SER A 761 9.87 -30.90 -9.85
CA SER A 761 11.13 -30.56 -10.54
C SER A 761 10.94 -30.35 -12.05
N SER A 762 11.66 -29.38 -12.63
CA SER A 762 11.66 -29.11 -14.08
C SER A 762 13.05 -29.21 -14.70
N ALA A 763 13.13 -29.30 -16.04
CA ALA A 763 14.40 -29.37 -16.77
C ALA A 763 15.27 -28.10 -16.60
N GLN A 764 14.63 -26.95 -16.35
CA GLN A 764 15.32 -25.68 -16.06
C GLN A 764 15.96 -25.66 -14.66
N GLN A 765 15.66 -26.64 -13.80
CA GLN A 765 16.11 -26.69 -12.41
C GLN A 765 17.19 -27.75 -12.14
N VAL A 766 17.73 -28.42 -13.17
CA VAL A 766 18.90 -29.30 -13.03
C VAL A 766 20.01 -28.61 -12.22
N GLY A 767 20.63 -29.29 -11.26
CA GLY A 767 21.53 -28.69 -10.26
C GLY A 767 20.85 -28.55 -8.88
N GLN A 768 21.49 -27.83 -7.95
CA GLN A 768 20.94 -27.59 -6.61
C GLN A 768 19.91 -26.46 -6.61
N ASN A 769 18.79 -26.65 -5.91
CA ASN A 769 17.77 -25.62 -5.67
C ASN A 769 17.48 -25.57 -4.17
N LEU A 770 17.51 -24.38 -3.58
CA LEU A 770 17.33 -24.17 -2.15
C LEU A 770 15.88 -23.76 -1.84
N PHE A 771 15.25 -24.50 -0.93
CA PHE A 771 14.02 -24.13 -0.22
C PHE A 771 14.40 -23.84 1.23
N CYS A 772 14.19 -22.62 1.69
CA CYS A 772 14.56 -22.19 3.04
C CYS A 772 13.36 -21.61 3.78
N PHE A 773 13.25 -21.86 5.08
CA PHE A 773 12.11 -21.45 5.90
C PHE A 773 12.49 -21.20 7.38
N SER A 774 11.66 -20.42 8.06
CA SER A 774 11.59 -20.34 9.52
C SER A 774 10.16 -20.00 9.95
N ALA A 775 9.75 -20.44 11.14
CA ALA A 775 8.49 -20.07 11.77
C ALA A 775 8.67 -18.92 12.76
N VAL A 776 7.63 -18.09 12.88
CA VAL A 776 7.51 -16.98 13.82
C VAL A 776 6.41 -17.34 14.83
N ASP A 777 6.66 -17.16 16.12
CA ASP A 777 5.64 -17.33 17.16
C ASP A 777 4.76 -16.07 17.34
N SER A 778 3.64 -16.22 18.04
CA SER A 778 2.70 -15.12 18.34
C SER A 778 3.24 -14.06 19.33
N ILE A 779 4.45 -14.22 19.85
CA ILE A 779 5.21 -13.18 20.60
C ILE A 779 6.10 -12.37 19.63
N GLY A 780 6.35 -12.92 18.43
CA GLY A 780 7.20 -12.34 17.38
C GLY A 780 8.61 -12.93 17.32
N ASN A 781 8.93 -13.97 18.10
CA ASN A 781 10.22 -14.66 18.04
C ASN A 781 10.27 -15.54 16.78
N GLN A 782 11.30 -15.35 15.95
CA GLN A 782 11.59 -16.21 14.81
C GLN A 782 12.58 -17.31 15.20
N GLY A 783 12.39 -18.53 14.68
CA GLY A 783 13.34 -19.63 14.83
C GLY A 783 14.53 -19.57 13.88
N ASP A 784 15.51 -20.45 14.05
CA ASP A 784 16.65 -20.54 13.15
C ASP A 784 16.22 -20.92 11.72
N SER A 785 16.81 -20.26 10.71
CA SER A 785 16.48 -20.54 9.31
C SER A 785 17.01 -21.89 8.87
N THR A 786 16.11 -22.80 8.53
CA THR A 786 16.40 -24.15 8.02
C THR A 786 16.27 -24.17 6.49
N CYS A 787 17.16 -24.90 5.81
CA CYS A 787 17.09 -25.10 4.37
C CYS A 787 17.10 -26.58 3.99
N LEU A 788 16.40 -26.93 2.91
CA LEU A 788 16.42 -28.22 2.23
C LEU A 788 16.95 -28.02 0.80
N ARG A 789 17.77 -28.95 0.31
CA ARG A 789 18.48 -28.85 -0.97
C ARG A 789 17.89 -29.83 -1.99
N PHE A 790 17.12 -29.34 -2.96
CA PHE A 790 16.58 -30.14 -4.05
C PHE A 790 17.59 -30.21 -5.21
N ALA A 791 18.31 -31.33 -5.32
CA ALA A 791 19.32 -31.58 -6.34
C ALA A 791 18.71 -32.32 -7.53
N VAL A 792 18.33 -31.58 -8.58
CA VAL A 792 17.67 -32.16 -9.76
C VAL A 792 18.70 -32.68 -10.77
N SER A 793 18.55 -33.91 -11.24
CA SER A 793 19.46 -34.56 -12.20
C SER A 793 18.80 -34.84 -13.55
N SER A 794 19.54 -34.62 -14.64
CA SER A 794 19.18 -35.17 -15.95
C SER A 794 19.48 -36.67 -16.01
N GLN A 795 18.72 -37.43 -16.78
CA GLN A 795 19.03 -38.85 -17.03
C GLN A 795 20.28 -39.03 -17.91
N THR A 796 20.59 -38.05 -18.77
CA THR A 796 21.68 -38.11 -19.77
C THR A 796 22.99 -37.47 -19.33
N SER A 797 23.05 -36.89 -18.13
CA SER A 797 24.25 -36.21 -17.63
C SER A 797 24.28 -36.15 -16.11
N SER A 798 25.14 -36.97 -15.51
CA SER A 798 25.45 -36.88 -14.08
C SER A 798 26.64 -35.96 -13.83
N LEU A 799 26.64 -35.31 -12.66
CA LEU A 799 27.76 -34.53 -12.15
C LEU A 799 28.69 -35.36 -11.22
N GLN A 800 28.33 -36.62 -10.96
CA GLN A 800 29.03 -37.55 -10.06
C GLN A 800 30.48 -37.82 -10.54
N PRO A 801 31.51 -37.86 -9.66
CA PRO A 801 32.91 -37.99 -10.07
C PRO A 801 33.26 -39.25 -10.86
N LEU A 802 32.71 -40.42 -10.50
CA LEU A 802 32.90 -41.69 -11.21
C LEU A 802 32.25 -41.66 -12.60
N TYR A 803 31.13 -40.95 -12.77
CA TYR A 803 30.55 -40.67 -14.08
C TYR A 803 31.44 -39.71 -14.89
N ARG A 804 31.79 -38.55 -14.32
CA ARG A 804 32.66 -37.52 -14.95
C ARG A 804 34.04 -38.03 -15.36
N LEU A 805 34.61 -38.98 -14.60
CA LEU A 805 35.90 -39.63 -14.88
C LEU A 805 35.76 -40.92 -15.71
N ASN A 806 34.53 -41.33 -16.07
CA ASN A 806 34.22 -42.60 -16.72
C ASN A 806 34.91 -43.81 -16.04
N ALA A 807 34.75 -43.94 -14.73
CA ALA A 807 35.44 -44.88 -13.86
C ALA A 807 35.40 -46.33 -14.35
N THR A 808 36.47 -47.09 -14.19
CA THR A 808 36.55 -48.49 -14.68
C THR A 808 35.53 -49.39 -13.99
N ARG A 809 34.73 -50.10 -14.79
CA ARG A 809 33.62 -50.98 -14.36
C ARG A 809 33.79 -52.36 -14.98
N TYR A 810 33.43 -53.42 -14.26
CA TYR A 810 33.44 -54.78 -14.79
C TYR A 810 32.43 -55.70 -14.07
N PRO A 811 31.81 -56.66 -14.78
CA PRO A 811 31.83 -56.82 -16.23
C PRO A 811 30.99 -55.76 -16.97
N MET A 812 31.17 -55.65 -18.28
CA MET A 812 30.41 -54.77 -19.20
C MET A 812 30.22 -55.49 -20.55
N GLY A 813 29.16 -55.15 -21.28
CA GLY A 813 28.79 -55.85 -22.53
C GLY A 813 28.23 -57.25 -22.25
N THR A 814 28.53 -58.23 -23.10
CA THR A 814 27.94 -59.57 -23.03
C THR A 814 28.43 -60.37 -21.80
N VAL A 815 27.49 -60.83 -20.96
CA VAL A 815 27.78 -61.57 -19.72
C VAL A 815 26.91 -62.83 -19.55
N SER A 816 27.34 -63.74 -18.67
CA SER A 816 26.56 -64.94 -18.33
C SER A 816 25.23 -64.60 -17.64
N LYS A 817 24.19 -65.42 -17.88
CA LYS A 817 22.95 -65.41 -17.10
C LYS A 817 23.14 -65.64 -15.60
N THR A 818 24.31 -66.19 -15.20
CA THR A 818 24.71 -66.45 -13.81
C THR A 818 25.68 -65.42 -13.22
N THR A 819 25.96 -64.31 -13.91
CA THR A 819 26.87 -63.26 -13.42
C THR A 819 26.33 -62.62 -12.15
N SER A 820 26.97 -62.88 -11.01
CA SER A 820 26.53 -62.43 -9.69
C SER A 820 27.32 -61.23 -9.14
N THR A 821 28.54 -60.97 -9.60
CA THR A 821 29.42 -59.93 -9.02
C THR A 821 29.75 -58.83 -10.04
N TRP A 822 29.57 -57.58 -9.62
CA TRP A 822 29.79 -56.37 -10.38
C TRP A 822 30.71 -55.45 -9.58
N THR A 823 31.73 -54.86 -10.20
CA THR A 823 32.71 -54.01 -9.50
C THR A 823 33.01 -52.73 -10.27
N MET A 824 33.04 -51.61 -9.55
CA MET A 824 33.47 -50.29 -10.05
C MET A 824 34.65 -49.80 -9.23
N LEU A 825 35.74 -49.39 -9.89
CA LEU A 825 36.90 -48.82 -9.21
C LEU A 825 36.63 -47.36 -8.84
N THR A 826 37.01 -46.96 -7.62
CA THR A 826 36.81 -45.59 -7.12
C THR A 826 38.06 -44.73 -7.21
N GLY A 827 39.22 -45.33 -7.51
CA GLY A 827 40.50 -44.63 -7.63
C GLY A 827 41.04 -44.22 -6.26
N THR A 828 41.27 -42.92 -6.07
CA THR A 828 41.71 -42.33 -4.79
C THR A 828 40.56 -41.93 -3.86
N ARG A 829 39.30 -42.14 -4.28
CA ARG A 829 38.10 -41.72 -3.56
C ARG A 829 37.52 -42.85 -2.71
N VAL A 830 37.30 -42.58 -1.42
CA VAL A 830 36.76 -43.55 -0.45
C VAL A 830 35.27 -43.28 -0.22
N TYR A 831 34.44 -44.20 -0.68
CA TYR A 831 32.99 -44.14 -0.55
C TYR A 831 32.53 -44.86 0.72
N GLN A 832 31.43 -44.40 1.31
CA GLN A 832 30.88 -44.95 2.55
C GLN A 832 29.44 -45.43 2.34
N ARG A 833 28.99 -46.37 3.19
CA ARG A 833 27.60 -46.85 3.16
C ARG A 833 26.64 -45.69 3.51
N PRO A 834 25.57 -45.47 2.74
CA PRO A 834 24.58 -44.44 3.05
C PRO A 834 23.86 -44.71 4.38
N THR A 835 23.55 -43.61 5.08
CA THR A 835 22.79 -43.58 6.33
C THR A 835 21.27 -43.46 6.11
N THR A 836 20.83 -43.29 4.86
CA THR A 836 19.43 -43.19 4.43
C THR A 836 19.11 -44.21 3.34
N GLU A 837 17.84 -44.59 3.20
CA GLU A 837 17.40 -45.53 2.18
C GLU A 837 17.64 -44.99 0.77
N THR A 838 18.47 -45.71 0.03
CA THR A 838 18.94 -45.36 -1.32
C THR A 838 19.22 -46.66 -2.06
N TYR A 839 18.99 -46.71 -3.37
CA TYR A 839 18.95 -47.99 -4.10
C TYR A 839 19.95 -48.07 -5.27
N ILE A 840 20.43 -49.29 -5.53
CA ILE A 840 21.14 -49.65 -6.76
C ILE A 840 20.19 -50.55 -7.55
N ARG A 841 19.89 -50.15 -8.79
CA ARG A 841 18.84 -50.75 -9.62
C ARG A 841 19.44 -51.29 -10.91
N PHE A 842 19.13 -52.53 -11.24
CA PHE A 842 19.44 -53.13 -12.52
C PHE A 842 18.19 -53.01 -13.38
N LYS A 843 18.28 -52.23 -14.45
CA LYS A 843 17.14 -51.83 -15.29
C LYS A 843 17.23 -52.45 -16.66
N ARG A 844 16.08 -52.79 -17.25
CA ARG A 844 15.99 -53.17 -18.67
C ARG A 844 16.09 -51.95 -19.57
N THR A 845 16.92 -52.02 -20.60
CA THR A 845 17.11 -50.90 -21.55
C THR A 845 15.90 -50.71 -22.49
N SER A 846 15.06 -51.74 -22.64
CA SER A 846 13.87 -51.71 -23.53
C SER A 846 12.70 -50.88 -23.00
N ASP A 847 12.49 -50.86 -21.68
CA ASP A 847 11.31 -50.26 -21.04
C ASP A 847 11.63 -49.49 -19.74
N ASN A 848 12.91 -49.36 -19.36
CA ASN A 848 13.39 -48.59 -18.20
C ASN A 848 12.84 -49.11 -16.84
N VAL A 849 12.32 -50.35 -16.82
CA VAL A 849 11.76 -51.02 -15.64
C VAL A 849 12.88 -51.66 -14.80
N ASP A 850 12.76 -51.53 -13.48
CA ASP A 850 13.61 -52.21 -12.50
C ASP A 850 13.41 -53.73 -12.59
N PHE A 851 14.47 -54.47 -12.91
CA PHE A 851 14.49 -55.94 -12.91
C PHE A 851 15.00 -56.52 -11.59
N TYR A 852 15.97 -55.84 -10.97
CA TYR A 852 16.53 -56.21 -9.66
C TYR A 852 16.95 -54.95 -8.90
N ILE A 853 16.67 -54.90 -7.60
CA ILE A 853 16.86 -53.72 -6.74
C ILE A 853 17.59 -54.14 -5.47
N LEU A 854 18.61 -53.36 -5.08
CA LEU A 854 19.30 -53.47 -3.79
C LEU A 854 19.18 -52.16 -3.02
N ASN A 855 18.71 -52.20 -1.77
CA ASN A 855 18.80 -51.06 -0.85
C ASN A 855 20.22 -50.97 -0.29
N ALA A 856 20.98 -49.94 -0.67
CA ALA A 856 22.39 -49.78 -0.34
C ALA A 856 22.65 -49.59 1.17
N MET A 857 21.67 -49.07 1.91
CA MET A 857 21.73 -48.90 3.37
C MET A 857 21.64 -50.26 4.08
N THR A 858 20.72 -51.15 3.67
CA THR A 858 20.39 -52.38 4.41
C THR A 858 21.01 -53.65 3.82
N ALA A 859 21.34 -53.68 2.53
CA ALA A 859 21.90 -54.84 1.85
C ALA A 859 23.42 -55.00 2.09
N ILE A 860 23.81 -55.15 3.36
CA ILE A 860 25.20 -55.10 3.85
C ILE A 860 26.10 -56.12 3.13
N ASN A 861 25.61 -57.35 2.92
CA ASN A 861 26.35 -58.43 2.27
C ASN A 861 26.37 -58.33 0.73
N ASN A 862 25.47 -57.54 0.16
CA ASN A 862 25.32 -57.39 -1.29
C ASN A 862 26.03 -56.14 -1.83
N VAL A 863 26.17 -55.07 -1.06
CA VAL A 863 26.87 -53.85 -1.49
C VAL A 863 28.03 -53.60 -0.54
N LEU A 864 29.26 -53.81 -1.01
CA LEU A 864 30.50 -53.64 -0.27
C LEU A 864 31.21 -52.36 -0.72
N TYR A 865 31.38 -51.43 0.21
CA TYR A 865 32.16 -50.21 0.02
C TYR A 865 33.58 -50.46 0.53
N LEU A 866 34.54 -50.52 -0.38
CA LEU A 866 35.97 -50.67 -0.08
C LEU A 866 36.73 -49.38 -0.43
N SER A 867 37.99 -49.29 -0.02
CA SER A 867 38.79 -48.07 -0.19
C SER A 867 39.13 -47.73 -1.64
N ASP A 868 39.17 -48.73 -2.53
CA ASP A 868 39.57 -48.60 -3.95
C ASP A 868 38.48 -48.99 -4.95
N ARG A 869 37.36 -49.56 -4.48
CA ARG A 869 36.29 -50.12 -5.30
C ARG A 869 34.97 -50.26 -4.54
N ILE A 870 33.87 -50.32 -5.29
CA ILE A 870 32.56 -50.74 -4.81
C ILE A 870 32.21 -52.07 -5.49
N VAL A 871 31.83 -53.07 -4.70
CA VAL A 871 31.45 -54.41 -5.19
C VAL A 871 29.97 -54.64 -4.90
N ILE A 872 29.22 -55.06 -5.92
CA ILE A 872 27.78 -55.34 -5.87
C ILE A 872 27.59 -56.82 -6.20
N ASN A 873 26.98 -57.57 -5.28
CA ASN A 873 26.64 -58.98 -5.44
C ASN A 873 25.13 -59.14 -5.62
N SER A 874 24.71 -59.41 -6.86
CA SER A 874 23.32 -59.67 -7.25
C SER A 874 22.97 -61.17 -7.12
N THR A 875 21.82 -61.47 -6.51
CA THR A 875 21.25 -62.82 -6.42
C THR A 875 20.30 -63.15 -7.59
N ALA A 876 20.13 -62.25 -8.55
CA ALA A 876 19.29 -62.45 -9.73
C ALA A 876 19.90 -63.44 -10.74
N VAL A 877 19.05 -64.15 -11.45
CA VAL A 877 19.39 -64.87 -12.69
C VAL A 877 18.85 -64.04 -13.86
N TRP A 878 19.73 -63.69 -14.80
CA TRP A 878 19.38 -62.73 -15.85
C TRP A 878 18.67 -63.39 -17.03
N SER A 879 17.69 -62.68 -17.61
CA SER A 879 16.92 -63.17 -18.76
C SER A 879 17.76 -63.17 -20.05
N PRO A 880 17.88 -64.30 -20.77
CA PRO A 880 18.56 -64.37 -22.07
C PRO A 880 17.96 -63.41 -23.11
N GLY A 881 18.82 -62.81 -23.94
CA GLY A 881 18.41 -61.90 -25.02
C GLY A 881 18.01 -60.49 -24.58
N VAL A 882 18.13 -60.16 -23.29
CA VAL A 882 17.73 -58.85 -22.72
C VAL A 882 18.96 -57.97 -22.47
N TYR A 883 18.82 -56.68 -22.80
CA TYR A 883 19.79 -55.62 -22.50
C TYR A 883 19.44 -54.96 -21.18
N PHE A 884 20.47 -54.73 -20.35
CA PHE A 884 20.35 -54.14 -19.03
C PHE A 884 21.38 -53.03 -18.82
N TYR A 885 21.17 -52.23 -17.78
CA TYR A 885 22.18 -51.33 -17.24
C TYR A 885 22.05 -51.16 -15.71
N ILE A 886 23.13 -50.71 -15.05
CA ILE A 886 23.10 -50.39 -13.62
C ILE A 886 22.85 -48.89 -13.42
N TYR A 887 21.74 -48.57 -12.75
CA TYR A 887 21.34 -47.25 -12.28
C TYR A 887 21.68 -47.12 -10.79
N PHE A 888 22.26 -45.98 -10.40
CA PHE A 888 22.53 -45.64 -9.01
C PHE A 888 21.63 -44.49 -8.57
N ASP A 889 20.75 -44.75 -7.60
CA ASP A 889 20.06 -43.68 -6.88
C ASP A 889 21.11 -42.78 -6.21
N ALA A 890 20.73 -41.53 -5.96
CA ALA A 890 21.58 -40.62 -5.23
C ALA A 890 21.79 -41.09 -3.78
N GLY A 891 22.86 -40.63 -3.14
CA GLY A 891 23.30 -41.08 -1.82
C GLY A 891 23.92 -42.48 -1.80
N ALA A 892 23.55 -43.39 -2.72
CA ALA A 892 24.14 -44.73 -2.84
C ALA A 892 25.65 -44.71 -3.13
N LEU A 893 26.21 -43.55 -3.52
CA LEU A 893 27.62 -43.30 -3.76
C LEU A 893 28.14 -42.11 -2.92
N ALA A 894 27.79 -41.98 -1.64
CA ALA A 894 28.26 -40.86 -0.81
C ALA A 894 29.73 -41.00 -0.34
N GLU A 895 30.48 -39.89 -0.33
CA GLU A 895 31.73 -39.74 0.42
C GLU A 895 31.42 -38.99 1.74
N ALA A 896 31.08 -39.74 2.79
CA ALA A 896 30.86 -39.27 4.16
C ALA A 896 29.81 -38.14 4.37
N ASN A 897 28.56 -38.53 4.61
CA ASN A 897 27.48 -37.79 5.32
C ASN A 897 27.19 -36.31 4.93
N THR A 898 27.70 -35.81 3.81
CA THR A 898 27.52 -34.41 3.38
C THR A 898 26.99 -34.31 1.95
N CYS A 899 26.30 -33.20 1.66
CA CYS A 899 25.93 -32.79 0.30
C CYS A 899 27.18 -32.63 -0.57
N SER A 900 27.55 -33.72 -1.24
CA SER A 900 28.82 -33.90 -1.94
C SER A 900 28.57 -34.31 -3.39
N LYS A 901 29.51 -33.95 -4.28
CA LYS A 901 29.47 -34.30 -5.71
C LYS A 901 29.33 -35.80 -5.94
N SER A 902 29.96 -36.58 -5.08
CA SER A 902 29.92 -38.05 -5.00
C SER A 902 28.52 -38.60 -4.76
N ALA A 903 27.74 -37.99 -3.87
CA ALA A 903 26.38 -38.45 -3.56
C ALA A 903 25.34 -38.22 -4.68
N MET A 904 25.70 -37.67 -5.83
CA MET A 904 24.79 -37.52 -6.98
C MET A 904 24.44 -38.87 -7.64
N PRO A 905 23.24 -39.00 -8.27
CA PRO A 905 22.82 -40.25 -8.91
C PRO A 905 23.63 -40.51 -10.19
N ILE A 906 23.74 -41.78 -10.60
CA ILE A 906 24.24 -42.14 -11.94
C ILE A 906 23.13 -42.85 -12.70
N SER A 907 22.51 -42.09 -13.61
CA SER A 907 21.22 -42.39 -14.25
C SER A 907 21.31 -42.80 -15.72
N ASP A 908 22.46 -42.55 -16.36
CA ASP A 908 22.69 -42.74 -17.79
C ASP A 908 22.80 -44.24 -18.16
N PRO A 909 21.92 -44.76 -19.04
CA PRO A 909 21.99 -46.15 -19.51
C PRO A 909 23.33 -46.54 -20.15
N ASN A 910 24.07 -45.56 -20.69
CA ASN A 910 25.35 -45.78 -21.35
C ASN A 910 26.53 -45.89 -20.36
N PHE A 911 26.33 -45.58 -19.08
CA PHE A 911 27.40 -45.68 -18.07
C PHE A 911 27.80 -47.14 -17.83
N TRP A 912 26.86 -47.99 -17.42
CA TRP A 912 27.15 -49.41 -17.13
C TRP A 912 26.16 -50.37 -17.82
N PRO A 913 26.14 -50.40 -19.17
CA PRO A 913 25.35 -51.37 -19.93
C PRO A 913 25.97 -52.77 -19.94
N PHE A 914 25.11 -53.78 -19.99
CA PHE A 914 25.46 -55.17 -20.24
C PHE A 914 24.31 -55.90 -20.96
N ASP A 915 24.61 -57.03 -21.58
CA ASP A 915 23.65 -57.85 -22.32
C ASP A 915 23.81 -59.33 -21.97
N ILE A 916 22.71 -60.07 -22.04
CA ILE A 916 22.73 -61.53 -21.88
C ILE A 916 22.55 -62.16 -23.26
N PRO A 917 23.45 -63.03 -23.72
CA PRO A 917 23.29 -63.69 -25.01
C PRO A 917 22.03 -64.58 -25.00
N TYR A 918 21.43 -64.77 -26.17
CA TYR A 918 20.39 -65.79 -26.32
C TYR A 918 20.95 -67.18 -26.03
N GLU A 919 20.16 -68.04 -25.41
CA GLU A 919 20.54 -69.44 -25.22
C GLU A 919 20.55 -70.15 -26.58
N THR A 920 21.74 -70.34 -27.15
CA THR A 920 21.95 -71.23 -28.29
C THR A 920 21.66 -72.66 -27.83
N THR A 921 20.56 -73.24 -28.32
CA THR A 921 20.20 -74.64 -28.13
C THR A 921 21.10 -75.57 -28.95
N THR A 922 22.39 -75.60 -28.60
CA THR A 922 23.36 -76.55 -29.15
C THR A 922 23.13 -77.93 -28.54
N THR A 923 22.35 -78.76 -29.24
CA THR A 923 22.33 -80.21 -29.02
C THR A 923 23.72 -80.77 -29.32
N SER A 924 24.53 -80.93 -28.27
CA SER A 924 25.91 -81.40 -28.38
C SER A 924 25.98 -82.93 -28.45
N THR A 925 25.88 -83.49 -29.66
CA THR A 925 26.33 -84.86 -29.92
C THR A 925 27.85 -84.92 -29.72
N THR A 926 28.31 -85.76 -28.80
CA THR A 926 29.72 -85.84 -28.42
C THR A 926 30.58 -86.56 -29.45
N SER A 927 31.67 -85.93 -29.88
CA SER A 927 32.95 -86.62 -30.07
C SER A 927 34.15 -85.73 -29.74
N THR A 928 35.02 -86.32 -28.92
CA THR A 928 36.47 -86.13 -28.72
C THR A 928 37.24 -85.28 -29.76
N THR A 929 38.37 -84.63 -29.44
CA THR A 929 39.49 -85.17 -28.63
C THR A 929 40.52 -84.10 -28.17
N THR A 930 41.24 -84.39 -27.08
CA THR A 930 42.64 -83.98 -26.75
C THR A 930 43.09 -82.50 -26.63
N THR A 931 43.27 -82.09 -25.36
CA THR A 931 44.54 -81.59 -24.73
C THR A 931 45.29 -80.32 -25.19
N SER A 932 45.41 -79.41 -24.21
CA SER A 932 46.66 -78.86 -23.61
C SER A 932 47.41 -77.64 -24.20
N VAL A 933 47.19 -76.50 -23.52
CA VAL A 933 48.19 -75.72 -22.73
C VAL A 933 49.27 -74.85 -23.43
N SER A 934 49.40 -73.64 -22.86
CA SER A 934 50.56 -72.69 -22.82
C SER A 934 50.98 -71.85 -24.05
N SER A 935 50.73 -70.54 -23.91
CA SER A 935 51.72 -69.43 -23.83
C SER A 935 52.28 -68.68 -25.08
N THR A 936 52.03 -67.36 -25.03
CA THR A 936 52.96 -66.21 -25.25
C THR A 936 53.28 -65.60 -26.64
N THR A 937 53.47 -64.26 -26.56
CA THR A 937 54.38 -63.35 -27.33
C THR A 937 54.04 -62.82 -28.75
N THR A 938 53.50 -61.59 -28.76
CA THR A 938 54.04 -60.34 -29.40
C THR A 938 54.58 -60.29 -30.84
N ALA A 939 54.08 -59.32 -31.63
CA ALA A 939 54.78 -58.32 -32.50
C ALA A 939 53.86 -57.90 -33.68
N ARG A 940 53.44 -56.63 -33.87
CA ARG A 940 54.15 -55.37 -34.21
C ARG A 940 54.46 -55.19 -35.71
N THR A 941 53.61 -54.44 -36.43
CA THR A 941 54.03 -53.45 -37.47
C THR A 941 52.90 -52.48 -37.87
N THR A 942 53.28 -51.21 -38.06
CA THR A 942 52.60 -50.14 -38.84
C THR A 942 53.41 -49.98 -40.18
N PRO A 943 53.01 -49.23 -41.27
CA PRO A 943 52.58 -47.81 -41.23
C PRO A 943 51.76 -47.18 -42.42
N THR A 944 51.64 -45.83 -42.38
CA THR A 944 51.53 -44.85 -43.50
C THR A 944 50.30 -44.72 -44.43
N ARG A 945 49.41 -43.79 -44.09
CA ARG A 945 49.14 -42.48 -44.77
C ARG A 945 49.31 -42.36 -46.31
N ARG A 946 48.22 -41.96 -47.01
CA ARG A 946 48.26 -41.04 -48.17
C ARG A 946 46.97 -40.17 -48.25
N THR A 947 46.85 -39.29 -49.24
CA THR A 947 46.01 -38.07 -49.19
C THR A 947 45.42 -37.66 -50.56
N ILE A 948 44.43 -36.74 -50.56
CA ILE A 948 43.81 -36.04 -51.73
C ILE A 948 42.75 -36.92 -52.47
N GLY A 949 41.60 -36.41 -52.93
CA GLY A 949 41.13 -35.02 -53.05
C GLY A 949 39.61 -34.82 -53.20
N THR A 950 39.21 -33.65 -53.73
CA THR A 950 37.86 -33.05 -53.69
C THR A 950 36.92 -33.39 -54.85
N SER A 951 35.59 -33.41 -54.60
CA SER A 951 34.58 -32.66 -55.39
C SER A 951 33.15 -32.79 -54.81
N THR A 952 32.22 -31.95 -55.27
CA THR A 952 30.82 -31.86 -54.81
C THR A 952 29.84 -31.68 -55.99
N THR A 953 28.79 -32.51 -56.11
CA THR A 953 27.58 -32.17 -56.92
C THR A 953 26.33 -33.03 -56.60
N THR A 954 25.30 -32.39 -56.05
CA THR A 954 23.86 -32.40 -56.47
C THR A 954 23.10 -33.67 -56.92
N THR A 955 21.99 -33.93 -56.21
CA THR A 955 20.59 -34.21 -56.68
C THR A 955 20.18 -35.50 -57.43
N SER A 956 19.30 -36.28 -56.79
CA SER A 956 17.97 -36.78 -57.27
C SER A 956 17.31 -37.58 -56.10
N THR A 957 16.00 -37.60 -55.76
CA THR A 957 14.68 -37.76 -56.45
C THR A 957 14.49 -39.14 -57.10
N SER A 958 13.43 -39.93 -56.87
CA SER A 958 12.15 -39.73 -56.14
C SER A 958 11.42 -41.08 -55.85
N THR A 959 10.17 -41.02 -55.34
CA THR A 959 9.06 -42.03 -55.50
C THR A 959 9.27 -43.45 -54.91
N SER A 960 8.59 -43.87 -53.83
CA SER A 960 7.17 -44.35 -53.69
C SER A 960 6.99 -45.86 -54.03
N THR A 961 5.93 -46.62 -53.69
CA THR A 961 4.54 -46.34 -53.24
C THR A 961 3.88 -47.64 -52.67
N ILE A 962 3.03 -47.57 -51.62
CA ILE A 962 1.80 -48.42 -51.40
C ILE A 962 2.05 -49.97 -51.13
N THR A 963 1.33 -50.76 -50.32
CA THR A 963 -0.13 -51.05 -50.23
C THR A 963 -0.56 -51.77 -48.92
N THR A 964 -1.56 -51.24 -48.18
CA THR A 964 -2.73 -51.93 -47.51
C THR A 964 -2.51 -53.08 -46.47
N LYS A 965 -3.50 -53.53 -45.64
CA LYS A 965 -4.97 -53.68 -45.86
C LYS A 965 -5.79 -53.86 -44.55
N THR A 966 -6.93 -53.15 -44.43
CA THR A 966 -8.27 -53.56 -43.82
C THR A 966 -8.35 -54.11 -42.37
N THR A 967 -9.40 -53.99 -41.54
CA THR A 967 -10.82 -53.46 -41.53
C THR A 967 -11.36 -53.61 -40.08
N SER A 968 -12.40 -52.95 -39.53
CA SER A 968 -13.23 -51.75 -39.84
C SER A 968 -13.97 -51.33 -38.52
N THR A 969 -15.25 -50.95 -38.31
CA THR A 969 -16.51 -50.84 -39.09
C THR A 969 -17.55 -49.94 -38.36
N THR A 970 -18.00 -48.85 -39.00
CA THR A 970 -19.37 -48.24 -39.03
C THR A 970 -20.23 -47.94 -37.77
N MET A 971 -21.28 -47.07 -37.81
CA MET A 971 -21.55 -45.73 -38.41
C MET A 971 -23.07 -45.48 -38.55
N THR A 972 -23.54 -44.26 -38.28
CA THR A 972 -24.55 -43.43 -39.03
C THR A 972 -24.62 -42.05 -38.35
N SER A 973 -24.63 -40.85 -38.97
CA SER A 973 -24.91 -40.34 -40.34
C SER A 973 -26.41 -40.12 -40.65
N THR A 974 -26.82 -39.18 -41.50
CA THR A 974 -26.07 -38.19 -42.34
C THR A 974 -26.32 -36.74 -41.82
N ARG A 975 -26.12 -35.58 -42.47
CA ARG A 975 -25.84 -35.09 -43.85
C ARG A 975 -25.19 -33.67 -43.70
N ALA A 976 -24.92 -32.76 -44.66
CA ALA A 976 -25.13 -32.62 -46.11
C ALA A 976 -24.12 -31.60 -46.73
N VAL A 977 -24.01 -31.60 -48.07
CA VAL A 977 -23.62 -30.51 -49.02
C VAL A 977 -22.37 -29.63 -48.75
N ARG A 978 -21.48 -29.58 -49.75
CA ARG A 978 -20.37 -28.61 -49.91
C ARG A 978 -20.85 -27.29 -50.52
N LEU A 979 -20.14 -26.20 -50.22
CA LEU A 979 -19.82 -25.15 -51.19
C LEU A 979 -18.38 -24.65 -50.93
N THR A 980 -17.66 -24.28 -51.99
CA THR A 980 -16.23 -23.95 -51.94
C THR A 980 -15.97 -22.49 -52.32
N SER A 981 -15.25 -21.77 -51.47
CA SER A 981 -14.51 -20.56 -51.87
C SER A 981 -13.16 -20.53 -51.16
N SER A 982 -12.10 -20.21 -51.91
CA SER A 982 -10.73 -20.14 -51.40
C SER A 982 -10.43 -18.71 -50.93
N LEU A 983 -10.39 -18.47 -49.62
CA LEU A 983 -9.78 -17.26 -49.08
C LEU A 983 -8.26 -17.46 -48.97
N SER A 984 -7.50 -16.45 -49.39
CA SER A 984 -6.05 -16.43 -49.24
C SER A 984 -5.63 -16.27 -47.78
N ILE A 985 -4.42 -16.71 -47.45
CA ILE A 985 -3.83 -16.50 -46.12
C ILE A 985 -3.75 -15.00 -45.79
N SER A 986 -3.54 -14.13 -46.79
CA SER A 986 -3.60 -12.68 -46.62
C SER A 986 -4.99 -12.16 -46.20
N ALA A 987 -6.08 -12.78 -46.66
CA ALA A 987 -7.43 -12.44 -46.21
C ALA A 987 -7.70 -12.94 -44.79
N ILE A 988 -7.19 -14.12 -44.41
CA ILE A 988 -7.31 -14.64 -43.04
C ILE A 988 -6.52 -13.76 -42.05
N VAL A 989 -5.29 -13.37 -42.39
CA VAL A 989 -4.48 -12.41 -41.61
C VAL A 989 -5.15 -11.03 -41.59
N GLY A 990 -5.74 -10.58 -42.70
CA GLY A 990 -6.52 -9.35 -42.76
C GLY A 990 -7.75 -9.37 -41.84
N ILE A 991 -8.49 -10.48 -41.79
CA ILE A 991 -9.64 -10.67 -40.90
C ILE A 991 -9.20 -10.77 -39.43
N ALA A 992 -8.07 -11.43 -39.15
CA ALA A 992 -7.50 -11.51 -37.80
C ALA A 992 -6.99 -10.14 -37.31
N LEU A 993 -6.30 -9.37 -38.16
CA LEU A 993 -5.90 -8.00 -37.84
C LEU A 993 -7.11 -7.07 -37.74
N ALA A 994 -8.14 -7.25 -38.56
CA ALA A 994 -9.39 -6.50 -38.45
C ALA A 994 -10.14 -6.85 -37.16
N SER A 995 -10.16 -8.12 -36.71
CA SER A 995 -10.78 -8.49 -35.43
C SER A 995 -9.95 -8.01 -34.23
N LEU A 996 -8.62 -7.98 -34.35
CA LEU A 996 -7.72 -7.38 -33.34
C LEU A 996 -7.89 -5.85 -33.28
N PHE A 997 -7.97 -5.18 -34.43
CA PHE A 997 -8.22 -3.74 -34.50
C PHE A 997 -9.63 -3.39 -34.04
N VAL A 998 -10.66 -4.17 -34.38
CA VAL A 998 -12.03 -4.00 -33.90
C VAL A 998 -12.13 -4.28 -32.40
N SER A 999 -11.42 -5.28 -31.85
CA SER A 999 -11.44 -5.54 -30.40
C SER A 999 -10.60 -4.52 -29.61
N VAL A 1000 -9.47 -4.05 -30.12
CA VAL A 1000 -8.73 -2.91 -29.54
C VAL A 1000 -9.54 -1.62 -29.65
N LEU A 1001 -10.24 -1.38 -30.76
CA LEU A 1001 -11.17 -0.26 -30.93
C LEU A 1001 -12.39 -0.42 -30.01
N LEU A 1002 -12.91 -1.62 -29.80
CA LEU A 1002 -14.01 -1.88 -28.87
C LEU A 1002 -13.56 -1.69 -27.42
N ILE A 1003 -12.35 -2.12 -27.05
CA ILE A 1003 -11.75 -1.86 -25.73
C ILE A 1003 -11.49 -0.36 -25.57
N TRP A 1004 -10.99 0.34 -26.59
CA TRP A 1004 -10.80 1.79 -26.57
C TRP A 1004 -12.13 2.54 -26.49
N ILE A 1005 -13.16 2.10 -27.22
CA ILE A 1005 -14.53 2.62 -27.14
C ILE A 1005 -15.14 2.31 -25.78
N ILE A 1006 -14.93 1.13 -25.18
CA ILE A 1006 -15.42 0.78 -23.84
C ILE A 1006 -14.69 1.60 -22.78
N CYS A 1007 -13.36 1.73 -22.83
CA CYS A 1007 -12.60 2.58 -21.93
C CYS A 1007 -12.89 4.08 -22.13
N SER A 1008 -13.23 4.50 -23.35
CA SER A 1008 -13.66 5.86 -23.68
C SER A 1008 -15.10 6.11 -23.22
N ILE A 1009 -16.01 5.13 -23.35
CA ILE A 1009 -17.37 5.16 -22.79
C ILE A 1009 -17.31 5.11 -21.26
N ILE A 1010 -16.40 4.36 -20.64
CA ILE A 1010 -16.19 4.35 -19.19
C ILE A 1010 -15.58 5.67 -18.73
N ARG A 1011 -14.62 6.25 -19.47
CA ARG A 1011 -14.13 7.62 -19.20
C ARG A 1011 -15.24 8.66 -19.37
N VAL A 1012 -16.04 8.59 -20.43
CA VAL A 1012 -17.15 9.50 -20.70
C VAL A 1012 -18.33 9.23 -19.76
N ALA A 1013 -18.48 8.04 -19.20
CA ALA A 1013 -19.46 7.71 -18.17
C ALA A 1013 -18.98 8.16 -16.78
N MET A 1014 -17.70 8.03 -16.44
CA MET A 1014 -17.12 8.66 -15.25
C MET A 1014 -17.17 10.18 -15.36
N ILE A 1015 -16.79 10.74 -16.50
CA ILE A 1015 -16.85 12.18 -16.77
C ILE A 1015 -18.32 12.64 -16.80
N ARG A 1016 -19.27 11.86 -17.32
CA ARG A 1016 -20.72 12.15 -17.19
C ARG A 1016 -21.27 11.92 -15.79
N PHE A 1017 -20.69 11.04 -14.98
CA PHE A 1017 -21.10 10.83 -13.58
C PHE A 1017 -20.63 12.00 -12.73
N LEU A 1018 -19.36 12.38 -12.86
CA LEU A 1018 -18.79 13.60 -12.29
C LEU A 1018 -19.48 14.87 -12.83
N LEU A 1019 -19.83 14.94 -14.12
CA LEU A 1019 -20.62 16.02 -14.72
C LEU A 1019 -22.14 15.88 -14.49
N LEU A 1020 -22.64 14.80 -13.89
CA LEU A 1020 -24.00 14.74 -13.33
C LEU A 1020 -23.98 15.22 -11.88
N GLU A 1021 -22.97 14.87 -11.09
CA GLU A 1021 -22.76 15.49 -9.77
C GLU A 1021 -22.52 17.00 -9.88
N PHE A 1022 -21.68 17.45 -10.82
CA PHE A 1022 -21.52 18.87 -11.15
C PHE A 1022 -22.73 19.44 -11.91
N GLY A 1023 -23.43 18.64 -12.73
CA GLY A 1023 -24.55 19.08 -13.57
C GLY A 1023 -25.83 19.34 -12.80
N LEU A 1024 -26.21 18.44 -11.88
CA LEU A 1024 -27.30 18.71 -10.92
C LEU A 1024 -26.95 19.92 -10.03
N ARG A 1025 -25.68 20.08 -9.66
CA ARG A 1025 -25.22 21.29 -8.93
C ARG A 1025 -25.27 22.57 -9.77
N GLN A 1026 -25.11 22.50 -11.10
CA GLN A 1026 -25.26 23.67 -11.97
C GLN A 1026 -26.72 23.97 -12.34
N GLN A 1027 -27.60 22.98 -12.48
CA GLN A 1027 -29.04 23.25 -12.70
C GLN A 1027 -29.73 23.85 -11.46
N LEU A 1028 -29.18 23.61 -10.26
CA LEU A 1028 -29.55 24.34 -9.03
C LEU A 1028 -28.99 25.77 -8.95
N LEU A 1029 -28.12 26.18 -9.89
CA LEU A 1029 -27.54 27.53 -9.95
C LEU A 1029 -28.10 28.37 -11.11
N SER A 1030 -29.04 27.84 -11.91
CA SER A 1030 -29.52 28.47 -13.15
C SER A 1030 -31.02 28.75 -13.18
N ILE A 1031 -31.67 28.89 -12.02
CA ILE A 1031 -33.12 29.11 -11.90
C ILE A 1031 -33.44 30.56 -11.50
N ASP A 1032 -32.66 31.18 -10.62
CA ASP A 1032 -33.00 32.48 -9.98
C ASP A 1032 -32.29 33.70 -10.59
N SER A 1033 -32.17 33.77 -11.92
CA SER A 1033 -31.65 34.98 -12.59
C SER A 1033 -32.29 35.25 -13.96
N SER A 1034 -33.54 35.75 -13.97
CA SER A 1034 -34.22 36.19 -15.18
C SER A 1034 -34.79 37.62 -15.07
N SER A 1035 -33.91 38.61 -15.22
CA SER A 1035 -34.28 40.01 -15.46
C SER A 1035 -33.30 40.69 -16.44
N THR A 1036 -33.85 41.12 -17.58
CA THR A 1036 -33.20 41.87 -18.69
C THR A 1036 -33.30 43.39 -18.43
N PRO A 1037 -32.80 44.34 -19.27
CA PRO A 1037 -32.34 44.20 -20.67
C PRO A 1037 -31.11 45.02 -21.16
N ASP A 1038 -30.68 44.68 -22.38
CA ASP A 1038 -30.15 45.45 -23.53
C ASP A 1038 -29.21 46.68 -23.39
N LEU A 1039 -28.21 46.80 -24.30
CA LEU A 1039 -28.17 47.83 -25.37
C LEU A 1039 -26.96 47.68 -26.35
N PHE A 1040 -27.21 47.83 -27.66
CA PHE A 1040 -26.31 48.20 -28.80
C PHE A 1040 -25.13 47.24 -29.22
N TYR A 1041 -25.19 46.60 -30.41
CA TYR A 1041 -24.86 47.06 -31.81
C TYR A 1041 -23.37 46.91 -32.16
N ASP A 1042 -22.91 46.58 -33.38
CA ASP A 1042 -23.50 46.19 -34.70
C ASP A 1042 -22.40 45.34 -35.41
N LEU A 1043 -22.47 44.62 -36.55
CA LEU A 1043 -23.27 44.53 -37.79
C LEU A 1043 -23.32 43.01 -38.20
N THR A 1044 -23.86 42.50 -39.33
CA THR A 1044 -24.29 43.06 -40.64
C THR A 1044 -25.62 42.49 -41.15
N LYS A 1045 -26.34 43.33 -41.89
CA LYS A 1045 -27.38 43.08 -42.92
C LYS A 1045 -27.25 41.77 -43.75
N ASN A 1046 -28.30 41.24 -44.39
CA ASN A 1046 -29.51 41.93 -44.91
C ASN A 1046 -30.76 41.01 -44.99
N ASP A 1047 -31.96 41.61 -44.97
CA ASP A 1047 -33.25 40.93 -45.20
C ASP A 1047 -33.52 40.54 -46.67
N HIS A 1048 -34.54 39.69 -46.89
CA HIS A 1048 -35.74 40.13 -47.61
C HIS A 1048 -36.96 39.17 -47.48
N VAL A 1049 -38.16 39.78 -47.40
CA VAL A 1049 -39.54 39.22 -47.51
C VAL A 1049 -40.15 38.51 -46.27
N THR A 1050 -41.10 39.22 -45.65
CA THR A 1050 -42.18 38.78 -44.73
C THR A 1050 -43.50 39.47 -45.19
N PRO A 1051 -44.65 39.39 -44.50
CA PRO A 1051 -45.17 38.45 -43.47
C PRO A 1051 -46.27 37.56 -44.12
N ILE A 1052 -47.39 37.04 -43.56
CA ILE A 1052 -48.16 37.09 -42.27
C ILE A 1052 -48.74 35.66 -42.02
N VAL A 1053 -49.72 35.27 -41.18
CA VAL A 1053 -50.89 35.87 -40.48
C VAL A 1053 -50.99 35.32 -39.03
N GLN A 1054 -51.88 35.88 -38.20
CA GLN A 1054 -52.12 35.60 -36.78
C GLN A 1054 -52.99 34.36 -36.39
N TYR A 1055 -52.82 33.94 -35.12
CA TYR A 1055 -53.82 33.41 -34.13
C TYR A 1055 -54.73 32.20 -34.43
N LYS A 1056 -54.66 31.17 -33.54
CA LYS A 1056 -55.73 30.88 -32.55
C LYS A 1056 -55.35 29.86 -31.45
N LEU A 1057 -56.03 29.95 -30.30
CA LEU A 1057 -56.08 28.93 -29.23
C LEU A 1057 -57.22 27.92 -29.49
N ALA A 1058 -57.16 26.71 -28.90
CA ALA A 1058 -58.25 26.13 -28.07
C ALA A 1058 -57.97 24.71 -27.51
N THR A 1059 -57.94 24.59 -26.17
CA THR A 1059 -58.54 23.54 -25.30
C THR A 1059 -58.74 22.08 -25.74
N ARG A 1060 -58.47 21.13 -24.82
CA ARG A 1060 -59.47 20.12 -24.38
C ARG A 1060 -59.20 19.56 -22.97
N HIS A 1061 -60.07 18.67 -22.48
CA HIS A 1061 -60.50 18.64 -21.07
C HIS A 1061 -60.83 17.20 -20.56
N HIS A 1062 -60.49 16.88 -19.30
CA HIS A 1062 -61.25 15.96 -18.38
C HIS A 1062 -61.40 14.44 -18.74
N ARG A 1063 -61.69 13.47 -17.83
CA ARG A 1063 -61.73 13.38 -16.33
C ARG A 1063 -61.79 11.89 -15.87
N ARG A 1064 -61.38 11.60 -14.61
CA ARG A 1064 -61.85 10.52 -13.68
C ARG A 1064 -61.98 9.04 -14.16
N GLN A 1065 -61.43 8.12 -13.35
CA GLN A 1065 -62.25 7.27 -12.45
C GLN A 1065 -61.42 6.58 -11.34
N SER A 1066 -62.08 5.92 -10.39
CA SER A 1066 -61.49 5.22 -9.23
C SER A 1066 -62.31 3.98 -8.86
N LYS A 1067 -61.67 2.95 -8.27
CA LYS A 1067 -62.32 1.97 -7.37
C LYS A 1067 -61.33 1.03 -6.66
N SER A 1068 -61.81 0.39 -5.61
CA SER A 1068 -61.11 -0.53 -4.71
C SER A 1068 -61.38 -2.01 -5.02
N LYS A 1069 -60.62 -2.92 -4.40
CA LYS A 1069 -61.11 -4.26 -4.00
C LYS A 1069 -60.33 -4.85 -2.82
N TYR A 1070 -60.87 -5.93 -2.26
CA TYR A 1070 -60.57 -6.49 -0.95
C TYR A 1070 -60.11 -7.97 -1.07
N SER A 1071 -59.31 -8.43 -0.10
CA SER A 1071 -59.19 -9.79 0.45
C SER A 1071 -59.17 -11.05 -0.45
N THR A 1072 -58.22 -11.94 -0.13
CA THR A 1072 -58.46 -13.40 -0.03
C THR A 1072 -57.75 -13.95 1.22
N ILE A 1073 -58.36 -14.95 1.87
CA ILE A 1073 -57.84 -15.65 3.05
C ILE A 1073 -58.07 -17.16 2.85
N SER A 1074 -57.09 -17.99 3.20
CA SER A 1074 -57.29 -19.41 3.55
C SER A 1074 -56.16 -19.91 4.46
N ASN A 1075 -56.45 -20.90 5.30
CA ASN A 1075 -55.61 -21.34 6.43
C ASN A 1075 -55.04 -22.75 6.21
N ALA A 1076 -53.90 -23.10 6.84
CA ALA A 1076 -53.69 -24.43 7.44
C ALA A 1076 -52.48 -24.47 8.41
N THR A 1077 -52.75 -24.94 9.63
CA THR A 1077 -51.89 -25.13 10.82
C THR A 1077 -50.87 -26.28 10.77
N SER A 1078 -49.67 -26.12 11.36
CA SER A 1078 -48.91 -27.10 12.19
C SER A 1078 -47.56 -26.49 12.63
N ILE A 1079 -47.25 -26.15 13.89
CA ILE A 1079 -47.02 -26.96 15.12
C ILE A 1079 -45.64 -27.66 15.20
N LYS A 1080 -44.91 -27.33 16.30
CA LYS A 1080 -43.77 -28.00 17.01
C LYS A 1080 -42.27 -27.73 16.66
N ASN A 1081 -41.56 -27.37 17.75
CA ASN A 1081 -40.24 -27.80 18.24
C ASN A 1081 -38.90 -27.31 17.64
N ASN A 1082 -38.17 -26.54 18.47
CA ASN A 1082 -36.85 -26.80 19.11
C ASN A 1082 -35.65 -27.47 18.39
N LEU A 1083 -34.45 -27.09 18.89
CA LEU A 1083 -33.08 -27.65 18.71
C LEU A 1083 -32.32 -27.12 17.47
N ILE A 1084 -31.29 -26.29 17.65
CA ILE A 1084 -29.87 -26.60 17.95
C ILE A 1084 -29.06 -27.07 16.72
N GLU A 1085 -27.82 -26.55 16.62
CA GLU A 1085 -26.67 -26.91 15.76
C GLU A 1085 -26.52 -26.41 14.29
N VAL A 1086 -25.47 -25.59 14.11
CA VAL A 1086 -24.35 -25.74 13.13
C VAL A 1086 -24.47 -25.16 11.70
N ARG A 1087 -23.44 -24.35 11.36
CA ARG A 1087 -23.08 -23.75 10.05
C ARG A 1087 -24.03 -22.66 9.53
N VAL A 1088 -23.54 -21.68 8.74
CA VAL A 1088 -22.18 -21.49 8.19
C VAL A 1088 -21.38 -20.46 8.98
#